data_AF-A0A554XPB7-F1
#
_entry.id   AF-A0A554XPB7-F1
#
_cell.length_a   1.000
_cell.length_b   1.000
_cell.length_c   1.000
_cell.angle_alpha   90.00
_cell.angle_beta   90.00
_cell.angle_gamma   90.00
#
_symmetry.space_group_name_H-M   'P 1'
#
loop_
_entity.id
_entity.type
_entity.pdbx_description
1 polymer ?
#
loop_
_entity_poly.entity_id
_entity_poly.type
_entity_poly.pdbx_seq_one_letter_code
_entity_poly.pdbx_strand_id
1 'polypeptide(L)'
;MVRRLYAAVLHAAILAAMAVVALLSSPGIARADHTELRVGILAYRPMDVEERDWAPVIDAMQHRLPSVRLHVRLLHYTALDNAVRARELDAVITDPGHYVALRYSDGLSTVLAAVARRRLGIETEAFGGTVLVRTDSPLQHWQDLRGKRVGVPHEESIGGWHLQRYELLRRGVRDDEVTWVRVGMPHDNVVQAVLDGRVDAGFVRDGVLEAMLATGRVPPDRLRVLQRQDLPGYPVAVSTPLVPEWPVAALPHVDSQTRRALLLALLDVRDDPALRTGGLAGFVLPQGYVAVEDILRELRVRPFGVPQLTWRETVQLNAAPLAAVGGAVLVLLALLALLEHQRRRLRQALRDKSALLHELALTAKTFDSTQGVLITDAKGRIVRVNRAFQAITGYTAEDAHGRTPGELLRSGRHDAAFYRAMWEALSERGHWEGEVWNRRKSGDVFPEWLTISAVTDAVGKVRHYVAIFHDISWRKQAEAQIENLAFFDPLTGLANRRLLLDRLQQSIRQARRNARWGAVLFLDLDFFKSINDTFGHDAGDAVLRTIGERIRTTLREQDTPGRLGGDEFLVLLPATFERRDDAALAAQTVADKLGAALRQPIPHQDQAITLTLSIGIALYGDQDDDDHATELLKAADLAMYSVKQAGRNGVAFFDPEMEAAIRQRHQLQHDLARAIEAGELRVYLQPQVNAAGRIVGAEALVRWLRADGTLVPPGEFIPLAEETGLILPLGDWVLQQAAALLRRWQDDPVLAGLHLSVNVSAKQFRDPAFGQRVQQALAQHGIPARLLELEITESVFLEDLESARATLRALDAQGVSLALDDFGTGYSSLAYLAELPFDTIKIDQRFVARLGQHSRQDEAIITTIISLGRKLRMQVLAEGVETEQQETYLLSHGCHLLQGYRYGRPMPVEQFEKQARGQPREPTA
;
A
#
# COMPACT_ATOMS: atom_id res chain seq x y z
N MET A 1 -2.77 28.53 41.95
CA MET A 1 -3.06 27.11 41.64
C MET A 1 -2.77 26.77 40.17
N VAL A 2 -3.16 27.61 39.19
CA VAL A 2 -2.89 27.40 37.75
C VAL A 2 -1.39 27.42 37.37
N ARG A 3 -0.57 28.24 38.05
CA ARG A 3 0.90 28.28 37.81
C ARG A 3 1.68 27.03 38.27
N ARG A 4 1.14 26.24 39.21
CA ARG A 4 1.77 24.98 39.64
C ARG A 4 1.41 23.81 38.71
N LEU A 5 0.28 23.90 38.01
CA LEU A 5 -0.14 22.92 37.00
C LEU A 5 0.69 23.05 35.71
N TYR A 6 0.99 24.29 35.30
CA TYR A 6 1.88 24.55 34.14
C TYR A 6 3.32 24.09 34.37
N ALA A 7 3.84 24.22 35.59
CA ALA A 7 5.20 23.77 35.92
C ALA A 7 5.34 22.23 35.93
N ALA A 8 4.29 21.51 36.34
CA ALA A 8 4.27 20.05 36.35
C ALA A 8 4.15 19.46 34.93
N VAL A 9 3.36 20.09 34.05
CA VAL A 9 3.23 19.68 32.63
C VAL A 9 4.50 20.01 31.84
N LEU A 10 5.17 21.13 32.15
CA LEU A 10 6.44 21.50 31.51
C LEU A 10 7.60 20.60 31.97
N HIS A 11 7.63 20.16 33.24
CA HIS A 11 8.61 19.17 33.71
C HIS A 11 8.40 17.78 33.11
N ALA A 12 7.15 17.34 32.92
CA ALA A 12 6.84 16.08 32.25
C ALA A 12 7.20 16.11 30.74
N ALA A 13 6.98 17.25 30.08
CA ALA A 13 7.35 17.45 28.68
C ALA A 13 8.87 17.54 28.47
N ILE A 14 9.61 18.14 29.40
CA ILE A 14 11.08 18.24 29.33
C ILE A 14 11.76 16.90 29.66
N LEU A 15 11.22 16.11 30.60
CA LEU A 15 11.70 14.74 30.86
C LEU A 15 11.42 13.80 29.69
N ALA A 16 10.28 13.95 29.00
CA ALA A 16 9.97 13.22 27.78
C ALA A 16 10.86 13.65 26.59
N ALA A 17 11.15 14.95 26.45
CA ALA A 17 12.04 15.47 25.41
C ALA A 17 13.51 15.08 25.63
N MET A 18 13.98 14.99 26.87
CA MET A 18 15.34 14.54 27.19
C MET A 18 15.52 13.03 27.01
N ALA A 19 14.50 12.21 27.24
CA ALA A 19 14.53 10.79 26.90
C ALA A 19 14.62 10.56 25.38
N VAL A 20 13.99 11.42 24.57
CA VAL A 20 14.01 11.34 23.11
C VAL A 20 15.34 11.83 22.51
N VAL A 21 15.98 12.84 23.10
CA VAL A 21 17.28 13.35 22.64
C VAL A 21 18.45 12.45 23.06
N ALA A 22 18.33 11.74 24.19
CA ALA A 22 19.28 10.69 24.58
C ALA A 22 19.17 9.41 23.72
N LEU A 23 18.02 9.20 23.05
CA LEU A 23 17.81 8.09 22.12
C LEU A 23 18.20 8.39 20.66
N LEU A 24 18.52 9.65 20.34
CA LEU A 24 18.84 10.09 18.97
C LEU A 24 20.30 10.55 18.79
N SER A 25 21.15 10.28 19.78
CA SER A 25 22.57 10.65 19.75
C SER A 25 23.46 9.46 20.09
N SER A 26 23.53 8.47 19.20
CA SER A 26 24.61 7.48 19.17
C SER A 26 25.01 7.17 17.71
N PRO A 27 26.29 6.91 17.46
CA PRO A 27 26.90 7.17 16.16
C PRO A 27 26.76 5.99 15.20
N GLY A 28 26.75 6.33 13.90
CA GLY A 28 27.38 5.49 12.88
C GLY A 28 26.46 4.58 12.09
N ILE A 29 26.51 4.77 10.77
CA ILE A 29 26.41 3.66 9.82
C ILE A 29 27.39 2.57 10.30
N ALA A 30 26.84 1.47 10.81
CA ALA A 30 27.60 0.31 11.23
C ALA A 30 27.08 -0.91 10.47
N ARG A 31 27.99 -1.58 9.77
CA ARG A 31 27.81 -2.97 9.30
C ARG A 31 27.31 -3.81 10.48
N ALA A 32 26.12 -4.40 10.36
CA ALA A 32 25.63 -5.30 11.38
C ALA A 32 26.25 -6.70 11.18
N ASP A 33 27.37 -6.95 11.86
CA ASP A 33 27.69 -8.29 12.34
C ASP A 33 26.76 -8.55 13.55
N HIS A 34 25.65 -9.29 13.38
CA HIS A 34 24.85 -9.72 14.52
C HIS A 34 25.68 -10.63 15.43
N THR A 35 26.10 -10.12 16.59
CA THR A 35 26.84 -10.91 17.60
C THR A 35 25.93 -11.57 18.64
N GLU A 36 24.63 -11.22 18.71
CA GLU A 36 23.63 -11.83 19.58
C GLU A 36 22.27 -12.00 18.85
N LEU A 37 21.53 -13.07 19.14
CA LEU A 37 20.23 -13.41 18.52
C LEU A 37 19.24 -13.91 19.58
N ARG A 38 18.06 -13.27 19.68
CA ARG A 38 17.04 -13.55 20.69
C ARG A 38 15.87 -14.35 20.09
N VAL A 39 15.62 -15.55 20.58
CA VAL A 39 14.54 -16.43 20.09
C VAL A 39 13.47 -16.63 21.16
N GLY A 40 12.23 -16.31 20.83
CA GLY A 40 11.07 -16.66 21.66
C GLY A 40 10.47 -18.00 21.23
N ILE A 41 10.26 -18.91 22.16
CA ILE A 41 9.65 -20.22 21.90
C ILE A 41 8.36 -20.34 22.70
N LEU A 42 7.25 -20.67 22.03
CA LEU A 42 5.97 -20.90 22.69
C LEU A 42 6.04 -22.13 23.60
N ALA A 43 5.66 -22.00 24.88
CA ALA A 43 5.54 -23.13 25.79
C ALA A 43 4.09 -23.58 25.90
N TYR A 44 3.82 -24.87 25.62
CA TYR A 44 2.48 -25.46 25.74
C TYR A 44 2.35 -26.52 26.83
N ARG A 45 3.49 -27.09 27.27
CA ARG A 45 3.64 -27.93 28.47
C ARG A 45 4.29 -27.14 29.62
N PRO A 46 4.37 -27.71 30.84
CA PRO A 46 5.13 -27.11 31.93
C PRO A 46 6.56 -26.72 31.53
N MET A 47 7.04 -25.57 32.02
CA MET A 47 8.33 -24.99 31.61
C MET A 47 9.51 -25.93 31.84
N ASP A 48 9.51 -26.69 32.94
CA ASP A 48 10.55 -27.67 33.28
C ASP A 48 10.67 -28.79 32.22
N VAL A 49 9.55 -29.12 31.56
CA VAL A 49 9.51 -30.12 30.49
C VAL A 49 9.99 -29.51 29.18
N GLU A 50 9.54 -28.30 28.84
CA GLU A 50 9.98 -27.63 27.61
C GLU A 50 11.48 -27.26 27.66
N GLU A 51 11.99 -26.79 28.80
CA GLU A 51 13.43 -26.51 28.99
C GLU A 51 14.29 -27.74 28.73
N ARG A 52 13.86 -28.91 29.23
CA ARG A 52 14.57 -30.17 29.03
C ARG A 52 14.57 -30.62 27.56
N ASP A 53 13.44 -30.47 26.87
CA ASP A 53 13.32 -30.87 25.47
C ASP A 53 14.08 -29.94 24.53
N TRP A 54 14.07 -28.63 24.81
CA TRP A 54 14.71 -27.62 23.96
C TRP A 54 16.22 -27.46 24.23
N ALA A 55 16.73 -27.75 25.43
CA ALA A 55 18.14 -27.55 25.77
C ALA A 55 19.12 -28.20 24.78
N PRO A 56 18.98 -29.49 24.38
CA PRO A 56 19.88 -30.11 23.40
C PRO A 56 19.85 -29.43 22.02
N VAL A 57 18.69 -28.91 21.61
CA VAL A 57 18.51 -28.21 20.33
C VAL A 57 19.17 -26.83 20.38
N ILE A 58 18.98 -26.11 21.49
CA ILE A 58 19.58 -24.79 21.71
C ILE A 58 21.11 -24.90 21.73
N ASP A 59 21.64 -25.91 22.42
CA ASP A 59 23.08 -26.18 22.46
C ASP A 59 23.61 -26.52 21.06
N ALA A 60 22.93 -27.39 20.32
CA ALA A 60 23.31 -27.73 18.94
C ALA A 60 23.28 -26.50 18.01
N MET A 61 22.25 -25.65 18.12
CA MET A 61 22.17 -24.39 17.36
C MET A 61 23.31 -23.43 17.71
N GLN A 62 23.66 -23.29 18.99
CA GLN A 62 24.74 -22.41 19.44
C GLN A 62 26.11 -22.83 18.87
N HIS A 63 26.37 -24.14 18.75
CA HIS A 63 27.61 -24.63 18.14
C HIS A 63 27.72 -24.30 16.64
N ARG A 64 26.59 -24.10 15.96
CA ARG A 64 26.51 -23.90 14.50
C ARG A 64 26.46 -22.41 14.14
N LEU A 65 26.29 -21.57 15.15
CA LEU A 65 26.41 -20.12 15.09
C LEU A 65 27.57 -19.63 15.99
N PRO A 66 28.84 -20.02 15.73
CA PRO A 66 29.96 -19.72 16.64
C PRO A 66 30.27 -18.22 16.76
N SER A 67 29.83 -17.40 15.80
CA SER A 67 29.96 -15.94 15.80
C SER A 67 28.77 -15.20 16.40
N VAL A 68 27.71 -15.91 16.85
CA VAL A 68 26.46 -15.32 17.34
C VAL A 68 26.04 -15.97 18.66
N ARG A 69 25.78 -15.18 19.70
CA ARG A 69 25.27 -15.68 20.98
C ARG A 69 23.76 -15.81 20.95
N LEU A 70 23.25 -17.02 21.18
CA LEU A 70 21.83 -17.35 21.16
C LEU A 70 21.20 -17.14 22.55
N HIS A 71 20.17 -16.31 22.62
CA HIS A 71 19.38 -16.07 23.83
C HIS A 71 17.95 -16.58 23.63
N VAL A 72 17.59 -17.68 24.28
CA VAL A 72 16.27 -18.30 24.11
C VAL A 72 15.37 -18.02 25.31
N ARG A 73 14.11 -17.65 25.04
CA ARG A 73 13.07 -17.41 26.06
C ARG A 73 11.87 -18.30 25.79
N LEU A 74 11.51 -19.15 26.75
CA LEU A 74 10.27 -19.91 26.74
C LEU A 74 9.13 -19.06 27.29
N LEU A 75 8.07 -18.87 26.49
CA LEU A 75 6.99 -17.92 26.76
C LEU A 75 5.62 -18.55 26.46
N HIS A 76 4.59 -18.24 27.25
CA HIS A 76 3.20 -18.52 26.86
C HIS A 76 2.64 -17.43 25.94
N TYR A 77 1.50 -17.67 25.27
CA TYR A 77 0.87 -16.78 24.27
C TYR A 77 0.98 -15.28 24.60
N THR A 78 0.36 -14.82 25.69
CA THR A 78 0.36 -13.39 26.05
C THR A 78 1.75 -12.78 26.26
N ALA A 79 2.70 -13.56 26.81
CA ALA A 79 4.05 -13.08 27.03
C ALA A 79 4.86 -13.04 25.72
N LEU A 80 4.61 -13.99 24.82
CA LEU A 80 5.20 -14.03 23.49
C LEU A 80 4.70 -12.85 22.63
N ASP A 81 3.40 -12.57 22.62
CA ASP A 81 2.79 -11.40 21.95
C ASP A 81 3.43 -10.10 22.39
N ASN A 82 3.53 -9.91 23.71
CA ASN A 82 4.09 -8.70 24.29
C ASN A 82 5.57 -8.55 23.90
N ALA A 83 6.33 -9.64 23.91
CA ALA A 83 7.75 -9.62 23.52
C ALA A 83 7.95 -9.34 22.02
N VAL A 84 7.07 -9.87 21.15
CA VAL A 84 7.06 -9.59 19.70
C VAL A 84 6.72 -8.12 19.45
N ARG A 85 5.64 -7.61 20.04
CA ARG A 85 5.19 -6.21 19.89
C ARG A 85 6.20 -5.20 20.44
N ALA A 86 6.87 -5.55 21.54
CA ALA A 86 7.93 -4.74 22.13
C ALA A 86 9.26 -4.83 21.36
N ARG A 87 9.35 -5.66 20.30
CA ARG A 87 10.58 -5.93 19.53
C ARG A 87 11.74 -6.43 20.40
N GLU A 88 11.43 -7.26 21.40
CA GLU A 88 12.43 -7.86 22.29
C GLU A 88 13.06 -9.13 21.73
N LEU A 89 12.51 -9.67 20.64
CA LEU A 89 12.87 -10.94 20.01
C LEU A 89 13.30 -10.71 18.56
N ASP A 90 14.18 -11.54 18.04
CA ASP A 90 14.64 -11.54 16.65
C ASP A 90 13.97 -12.65 15.84
N ALA A 91 13.67 -13.79 16.48
CA ALA A 91 12.91 -14.87 15.88
C ALA A 91 11.91 -15.47 16.88
N VAL A 92 10.86 -16.10 16.36
CA VAL A 92 9.88 -16.85 17.15
C VAL A 92 9.68 -18.26 16.61
N ILE A 93 9.42 -19.18 17.53
CA ILE A 93 8.93 -20.53 17.26
C ILE A 93 7.58 -20.64 17.95
N THR A 94 6.51 -20.72 17.18
CA THR A 94 5.15 -20.72 17.72
C THR A 94 4.24 -21.64 16.93
N ASP A 95 3.03 -21.89 17.42
CA ASP A 95 2.11 -22.75 16.69
C ASP A 95 1.59 -22.10 15.40
N PRO A 96 1.18 -22.90 14.41
CA PRO A 96 0.73 -22.39 13.11
C PRO A 96 -0.38 -21.35 13.15
N GLY A 97 -1.37 -21.51 14.04
CA GLY A 97 -2.50 -20.58 14.12
C GLY A 97 -2.05 -19.23 14.66
N HIS A 98 -1.21 -19.27 15.68
CA HIS A 98 -0.60 -18.08 16.27
C HIS A 98 0.38 -17.38 15.32
N TYR A 99 1.16 -18.14 14.54
CA TYR A 99 2.02 -17.59 13.49
C TYR A 99 1.22 -16.80 12.45
N VAL A 100 0.10 -17.34 11.94
CA VAL A 100 -0.75 -16.63 10.96
C VAL A 100 -1.27 -15.31 11.54
N ALA A 101 -1.68 -15.30 12.82
CA ALA A 101 -2.12 -14.09 13.50
C ALA A 101 -1.01 -13.05 13.60
N LEU A 102 0.16 -13.44 14.14
CA LEU A 102 1.30 -12.53 14.31
C LEU A 102 1.87 -12.04 12.97
N ARG A 103 1.88 -12.88 11.93
CA ARG A 103 2.31 -12.47 10.58
C ARG A 103 1.46 -11.31 10.06
N TYR A 104 0.14 -11.37 10.29
CA TYR A 104 -0.78 -10.34 9.83
C TYR A 104 -0.71 -9.06 10.67
N SER A 105 -0.53 -9.17 11.98
CA SER A 105 -0.50 -8.01 12.89
C SER A 105 0.88 -7.34 13.02
N ASP A 106 1.96 -8.13 12.98
CA ASP A 106 3.30 -7.70 13.39
C ASP A 106 4.37 -7.93 12.31
N GLY A 107 3.97 -8.42 11.12
CA GLY A 107 4.80 -8.42 9.92
C GLY A 107 5.90 -9.48 9.89
N LEU A 108 5.74 -10.60 10.60
CA LEU A 108 6.75 -11.67 10.59
C LEU A 108 7.13 -12.13 9.19
N SER A 109 8.37 -12.60 9.06
CA SER A 109 8.87 -13.17 7.83
C SER A 109 8.04 -14.39 7.39
N THR A 110 8.25 -14.78 6.13
CA THR A 110 7.93 -16.15 5.71
C THR A 110 8.63 -17.16 6.62
N VAL A 111 8.03 -18.34 6.75
CA VAL A 111 8.55 -19.41 7.60
C VAL A 111 9.93 -19.83 7.11
N LEU A 112 10.90 -19.80 8.02
CA LEU A 112 12.28 -20.20 7.76
C LEU A 112 12.39 -21.73 7.78
N ALA A 113 11.92 -22.35 8.86
CA ALA A 113 11.93 -23.80 9.06
C ALA A 113 10.69 -24.23 9.85
N ALA A 114 10.35 -25.51 9.84
CA ALA A 114 9.35 -26.09 10.73
C ALA A 114 10.00 -27.07 11.72
N VAL A 115 9.45 -27.18 12.91
CA VAL A 115 9.91 -28.14 13.92
C VAL A 115 9.57 -29.56 13.48
N ALA A 116 10.52 -30.50 13.59
CA ALA A 116 10.23 -31.93 13.50
C ALA A 116 10.27 -32.56 14.90
N ARG A 117 9.29 -33.39 15.22
CA ARG A 117 9.16 -34.04 16.53
C ARG A 117 9.28 -35.54 16.41
N ARG A 118 9.81 -36.18 17.46
CA ARG A 118 9.82 -37.63 17.61
C ARG A 118 8.71 -38.05 18.56
N ARG A 119 7.74 -38.80 18.05
CA ARG A 119 6.61 -39.35 18.82
C ARG A 119 6.72 -40.88 18.80
N LEU A 120 6.85 -41.50 19.97
CA LEU A 120 7.08 -42.94 20.12
C LEU A 120 8.18 -43.49 19.18
N GLY A 121 9.28 -42.74 19.01
CA GLY A 121 10.40 -43.11 18.15
C GLY A 121 10.28 -42.72 16.67
N ILE A 122 9.08 -42.39 16.19
CA ILE A 122 8.80 -42.02 14.79
C ILE A 122 8.90 -40.50 14.61
N GLU A 123 9.60 -40.06 13.57
CA GLU A 123 9.68 -38.64 13.19
C GLU A 123 8.38 -38.18 12.54
N THR A 124 7.93 -37.00 12.95
CA THR A 124 6.65 -36.42 12.55
C THR A 124 6.81 -34.92 12.33
N GLU A 125 6.29 -34.44 11.21
CA GLU A 125 6.35 -33.03 10.78
C GLU A 125 4.97 -32.35 10.88
N ALA A 126 3.99 -33.06 11.44
CA ALA A 126 2.63 -32.61 11.61
C ALA A 126 2.10 -33.00 13.00
N PHE A 127 1.04 -32.33 13.45
CA PHE A 127 0.35 -32.63 14.69
C PHE A 127 -1.16 -32.46 14.56
N GLY A 128 -1.90 -33.13 15.44
CA GLY A 128 -3.35 -33.04 15.56
C GLY A 128 -3.81 -32.58 16.94
N GLY A 129 -5.11 -32.37 17.03
CA GLY A 129 -5.85 -32.19 18.26
C GLY A 129 -6.46 -33.50 18.75
N THR A 130 -6.41 -33.70 20.06
CA THR A 130 -6.95 -34.85 20.76
C THR A 130 -8.08 -34.40 21.70
N VAL A 131 -9.21 -35.11 21.66
CA VAL A 131 -10.32 -34.91 22.59
C VAL A 131 -10.27 -36.01 23.64
N LEU A 132 -10.03 -35.64 24.89
CA LEU A 132 -9.92 -36.56 26.01
C LEU A 132 -11.24 -36.64 26.77
N VAL A 133 -11.66 -37.87 27.07
CA VAL A 133 -12.78 -38.17 27.97
C VAL A 133 -12.36 -39.23 28.96
N ARG A 134 -13.03 -39.30 30.11
CA ARG A 134 -12.82 -40.41 31.05
C ARG A 134 -13.22 -41.74 30.41
N THR A 135 -12.53 -42.82 30.77
CA THR A 135 -12.83 -44.17 30.23
C THR A 135 -14.27 -44.58 30.51
N ASP A 136 -14.81 -44.22 31.68
CA ASP A 136 -16.20 -44.49 32.10
C ASP A 136 -17.23 -43.47 31.57
N SER A 137 -16.80 -42.51 30.75
CA SER A 137 -17.70 -41.53 30.14
C SER A 137 -18.58 -42.18 29.07
N PRO A 138 -19.89 -41.85 29.01
CA PRO A 138 -20.79 -42.37 27.98
C PRO A 138 -20.57 -41.73 26.59
N LEU A 139 -19.71 -40.72 26.45
CA LEU A 139 -19.50 -39.97 25.20
C LEU A 139 -18.76 -40.80 24.15
N GLN A 140 -19.36 -41.06 22.98
CA GLN A 140 -18.76 -41.88 21.92
C GLN A 140 -18.47 -41.09 20.64
N HIS A 141 -19.29 -40.09 20.35
CA HIS A 141 -19.24 -39.31 19.10
C HIS A 141 -19.06 -37.81 19.37
N TRP A 142 -18.59 -37.06 18.36
CA TRP A 142 -18.51 -35.60 18.42
C TRP A 142 -19.84 -34.92 18.77
N GLN A 143 -20.97 -35.48 18.31
CA GLN A 143 -22.30 -34.95 18.60
C GLN A 143 -22.72 -35.08 20.06
N ASP A 144 -22.10 -35.98 20.82
CA ASP A 144 -22.40 -36.18 22.24
C ASP A 144 -21.86 -35.03 23.12
N LEU A 145 -21.01 -34.17 22.55
CA LEU A 145 -20.49 -32.98 23.21
C LEU A 145 -21.54 -31.85 23.34
N ARG A 146 -22.71 -31.98 22.69
CA ARG A 146 -23.84 -31.05 22.86
C ARG A 146 -24.29 -31.00 24.32
N GLY A 147 -24.33 -29.79 24.88
CA GLY A 147 -24.69 -29.51 26.26
C GLY A 147 -23.65 -29.95 27.29
N LYS A 148 -22.44 -30.33 26.87
CA LYS A 148 -21.35 -30.77 27.76
C LYS A 148 -20.36 -29.65 28.06
N ARG A 149 -19.68 -29.77 29.19
CA ARG A 149 -18.59 -28.87 29.59
C ARG A 149 -17.30 -29.35 28.94
N VAL A 150 -16.71 -28.54 28.06
CA VAL A 150 -15.47 -28.87 27.37
C VAL A 150 -14.36 -27.95 27.86
N GLY A 151 -13.33 -28.54 28.45
CA GLY A 151 -12.15 -27.85 28.96
C GLY A 151 -11.15 -27.55 27.86
N VAL A 152 -10.68 -26.30 27.80
CA VAL A 152 -9.75 -25.83 26.76
C VAL A 152 -8.62 -25.00 27.38
N PRO A 153 -7.37 -25.08 26.86
CA PRO A 153 -6.21 -24.49 27.51
C PRO A 153 -6.08 -23.00 27.21
N HIS A 154 -6.23 -22.61 25.94
CA HIS A 154 -6.19 -21.21 25.49
C HIS A 154 -6.94 -21.08 24.15
N GLU A 155 -7.58 -19.93 23.92
CA GLU A 155 -8.40 -19.69 22.71
C GLU A 155 -7.57 -19.45 21.45
N GLU A 156 -6.29 -19.14 21.59
CA GLU A 156 -5.37 -19.04 20.45
C GLU A 156 -4.67 -20.36 20.13
N SER A 157 -4.87 -21.40 20.95
CA SER A 157 -4.20 -22.69 20.76
C SER A 157 -4.77 -23.45 19.57
N ILE A 158 -4.00 -23.53 18.48
CA ILE A 158 -4.41 -24.32 17.32
C ILE A 158 -4.69 -25.79 17.71
N GLY A 159 -3.80 -26.41 18.50
CA GLY A 159 -3.87 -27.82 18.89
C GLY A 159 -4.76 -28.10 20.09
N GLY A 160 -5.16 -27.09 20.85
CA GLY A 160 -6.01 -27.24 22.05
C GLY A 160 -7.40 -26.61 21.91
N TRP A 161 -7.68 -25.94 20.80
CA TRP A 161 -8.93 -25.22 20.59
C TRP A 161 -9.37 -25.28 19.13
N HIS A 162 -8.62 -24.67 18.21
CA HIS A 162 -9.10 -24.45 16.85
C HIS A 162 -9.33 -25.74 16.06
N LEU A 163 -8.42 -26.72 16.09
CA LEU A 163 -8.59 -27.97 15.32
C LEU A 163 -9.83 -28.77 15.75
N GLN A 164 -10.04 -28.88 17.06
CA GLN A 164 -11.18 -29.60 17.62
C GLN A 164 -12.49 -28.84 17.41
N ARG A 165 -12.46 -27.50 17.52
CA ARG A 165 -13.62 -26.64 17.22
C ARG A 165 -13.99 -26.69 15.74
N TYR A 166 -13.00 -26.75 14.85
CA TYR A 166 -13.18 -26.93 13.42
C TYR A 166 -13.88 -28.25 13.09
N GLU A 167 -13.42 -29.36 13.66
CA GLU A 167 -14.09 -30.66 13.48
C GLU A 167 -15.49 -30.71 14.11
N LEU A 168 -15.70 -30.07 15.27
CA LEU A 168 -17.04 -29.94 15.85
C LEU A 168 -18.03 -29.29 14.89
N LEU A 169 -17.66 -28.16 14.29
CA LEU A 169 -18.51 -27.43 13.34
C LEU A 169 -18.79 -28.26 12.07
N ARG A 170 -17.76 -28.90 11.49
CA ARG A 170 -17.93 -29.79 10.32
C ARG A 170 -18.85 -30.97 10.59
N ARG A 171 -18.94 -31.42 11.84
CA ARG A 171 -19.82 -32.50 12.30
C ARG A 171 -21.21 -32.02 12.72
N GLY A 172 -21.52 -30.73 12.50
CA GLY A 172 -22.83 -30.14 12.74
C GLY A 172 -23.11 -29.82 14.21
N VAL A 173 -22.08 -29.59 15.02
CA VAL A 173 -22.21 -29.11 16.41
C VAL A 173 -21.74 -27.66 16.46
N ARG A 174 -22.65 -26.73 16.74
CA ARG A 174 -22.32 -25.30 16.80
C ARG A 174 -21.71 -24.94 18.16
N ASP A 175 -20.96 -23.85 18.19
CA ASP A 175 -20.28 -23.38 19.41
C ASP A 175 -21.24 -23.07 20.57
N ASP A 176 -22.44 -22.58 20.27
CA ASP A 176 -23.49 -22.27 21.26
C ASP A 176 -24.14 -23.53 21.84
N GLU A 177 -23.88 -24.71 21.26
CA GLU A 177 -24.35 -26.00 21.76
C GLU A 177 -23.36 -26.63 22.75
N VAL A 178 -22.19 -26.03 23.00
CA VAL A 178 -21.15 -26.56 23.92
C VAL A 178 -20.84 -25.54 25.02
N THR A 179 -20.65 -25.99 26.26
CA THR A 179 -20.24 -25.11 27.36
C THR A 179 -18.71 -25.09 27.48
N TRP A 180 -18.08 -24.01 27.04
CA TRP A 180 -16.63 -23.87 27.06
C TRP A 180 -16.10 -23.47 28.43
N VAL A 181 -15.13 -24.23 28.94
CA VAL A 181 -14.45 -23.97 30.22
C VAL A 181 -12.98 -23.66 29.95
N ARG A 182 -12.59 -22.40 30.14
CA ARG A 182 -11.18 -21.99 30.03
C ARG A 182 -10.41 -22.49 31.24
N VAL A 183 -9.62 -23.55 31.04
CA VAL A 183 -8.83 -24.18 32.11
C VAL A 183 -7.47 -23.50 32.28
N GLY A 184 -6.95 -22.87 31.22
CA GLY A 184 -5.66 -22.18 31.22
C GLY A 184 -4.49 -23.09 30.83
N MET A 185 -3.39 -22.48 30.39
CA MET A 185 -2.13 -23.16 30.07
C MET A 185 -1.40 -23.64 31.34
N PRO A 186 -0.60 -24.72 31.28
CA PRO A 186 -0.34 -25.60 30.13
C PRO A 186 -1.47 -26.62 29.86
N HIS A 187 -1.38 -27.35 28.74
CA HIS A 187 -2.39 -28.34 28.35
C HIS A 187 -2.63 -29.44 29.41
N ASP A 188 -1.64 -29.76 30.23
CA ASP A 188 -1.75 -30.68 31.37
C ASP A 188 -2.91 -30.31 32.32
N ASN A 189 -3.22 -29.02 32.47
CA ASN A 189 -4.31 -28.57 33.32
C ASN A 189 -5.68 -29.06 32.81
N VAL A 190 -5.85 -29.13 31.49
CA VAL A 190 -7.06 -29.65 30.83
C VAL A 190 -7.19 -31.14 31.10
N VAL A 191 -6.08 -31.90 31.00
CA VAL A 191 -6.07 -33.34 31.30
C VAL A 191 -6.50 -33.59 32.74
N GLN A 192 -5.98 -32.82 33.71
CA GLN A 192 -6.38 -32.92 35.11
C GLN A 192 -7.85 -32.53 35.31
N ALA A 193 -8.35 -31.49 34.62
CA ALA A 193 -9.74 -31.09 34.72
C ALA A 193 -10.73 -32.20 34.27
N VAL A 194 -10.35 -33.01 33.28
CA VAL A 194 -11.13 -34.19 32.85
C VAL A 194 -11.08 -35.29 33.91
N LEU A 195 -9.90 -35.57 34.48
CA LEU A 195 -9.73 -36.58 35.54
C LEU A 195 -10.52 -36.23 36.80
N ASP A 196 -10.51 -34.95 37.19
CA ASP A 196 -11.23 -34.41 38.35
C ASP A 196 -12.75 -34.37 38.13
N GLY A 197 -13.24 -34.57 36.90
CA GLY A 197 -14.65 -34.40 36.54
C GLY A 197 -15.13 -32.94 36.52
N ARG A 198 -14.21 -31.98 36.51
CA ARG A 198 -14.51 -30.54 36.38
C ARG A 198 -15.07 -30.21 34.99
N VAL A 199 -14.65 -30.97 33.98
CA VAL A 199 -15.17 -30.92 32.60
C VAL A 199 -15.48 -32.33 32.12
N ASP A 200 -16.40 -32.45 31.17
CA ASP A 200 -16.89 -33.73 30.66
C ASP A 200 -16.00 -34.26 29.51
N ALA A 201 -15.36 -33.34 28.77
CA ALA A 201 -14.30 -33.61 27.79
C ALA A 201 -13.24 -32.51 27.82
N GLY A 202 -12.03 -32.80 27.34
CA GLY A 202 -10.92 -31.85 27.31
C GLY A 202 -10.22 -31.83 25.96
N PHE A 203 -9.98 -30.64 25.41
CA PHE A 203 -9.26 -30.46 24.15
C PHE A 203 -7.79 -30.19 24.43
N VAL A 204 -6.91 -31.05 23.91
CA VAL A 204 -5.46 -30.92 24.05
C VAL A 204 -4.77 -31.22 22.74
N ARG A 205 -3.52 -30.77 22.61
CA ARG A 205 -2.65 -31.15 21.51
C ARG A 205 -2.23 -32.61 21.67
N ASP A 206 -1.97 -33.28 20.56
CA ASP A 206 -1.33 -34.59 20.59
C ASP A 206 0.01 -34.60 21.35
N GLY A 207 0.44 -35.78 21.80
CA GLY A 207 1.67 -35.93 22.58
C GLY A 207 1.56 -35.51 24.05
N VAL A 208 0.56 -34.70 24.42
CA VAL A 208 0.34 -34.29 25.83
C VAL A 208 -0.05 -35.49 26.69
N LEU A 209 -1.04 -36.28 26.25
CA LEU A 209 -1.47 -37.47 26.99
C LEU A 209 -0.33 -38.49 27.09
N GLU A 210 0.34 -38.76 25.98
CA GLU A 210 1.45 -39.73 25.90
C GLU A 210 2.61 -39.33 26.81
N ALA A 211 2.97 -38.05 26.86
CA ALA A 211 4.01 -37.54 27.75
C ALA A 211 3.61 -37.68 29.23
N MET A 212 2.35 -37.40 29.57
CA MET A 212 1.86 -37.56 30.94
C MET A 212 1.78 -39.03 31.37
N LEU A 213 1.47 -39.94 30.45
CA LEU A 213 1.53 -41.39 30.68
C LEU A 213 2.97 -41.87 30.88
N ALA A 214 3.90 -41.45 30.01
CA ALA A 214 5.31 -41.82 30.10
C ALA A 214 5.99 -41.35 31.39
N THR A 215 5.53 -40.23 31.95
CA THR A 215 6.02 -39.67 33.22
C THR A 215 5.26 -40.17 34.46
N GLY A 216 4.26 -41.03 34.30
CA GLY A 216 3.44 -41.57 35.39
C GLY A 216 2.51 -40.54 36.06
N ARG A 217 2.31 -39.37 35.44
CA ARG A 217 1.42 -38.29 35.95
C ARG A 217 -0.07 -38.61 35.73
N VAL A 218 -0.39 -39.56 34.85
CA VAL A 218 -1.75 -40.04 34.57
C VAL A 218 -1.75 -41.58 34.55
N PRO A 219 -2.74 -42.27 35.14
CA PRO A 219 -2.84 -43.72 35.03
C PRO A 219 -3.36 -44.15 33.65
N PRO A 220 -2.83 -45.25 33.05
CA PRO A 220 -3.09 -45.65 31.65
C PRO A 220 -4.55 -45.97 31.31
N ASP A 221 -5.40 -46.25 32.30
CA ASP A 221 -6.77 -46.73 32.06
C ASP A 221 -7.87 -45.73 32.43
N ARG A 222 -7.54 -44.48 32.79
CA ARG A 222 -8.55 -43.50 33.23
C ARG A 222 -9.07 -42.57 32.15
N LEU A 223 -8.33 -42.42 31.04
CA LEU A 223 -8.70 -41.54 29.94
C LEU A 223 -8.67 -42.33 28.62
N ARG A 224 -9.53 -41.91 27.70
CA ARG A 224 -9.50 -42.37 26.31
C ARG A 224 -9.70 -41.20 25.35
N VAL A 225 -9.23 -41.39 24.12
CA VAL A 225 -9.43 -40.44 23.04
C VAL A 225 -10.83 -40.63 22.45
N LEU A 226 -11.64 -39.58 22.43
CA LEU A 226 -12.94 -39.57 21.79
C LEU A 226 -12.77 -39.66 20.27
N GLN A 227 -13.46 -40.61 19.66
CA GLN A 227 -13.43 -40.88 18.22
C GLN A 227 -12.00 -40.90 17.64
N ARG A 228 -11.16 -41.72 18.28
CA ARG A 228 -9.77 -41.98 17.89
C ARG A 228 -9.65 -42.28 16.40
N GLN A 229 -8.74 -41.58 15.73
CA GLN A 229 -8.31 -41.84 14.36
C GLN A 229 -6.90 -42.43 14.39
N ASP A 230 -6.71 -43.59 13.77
CA ASP A 230 -5.39 -44.18 13.54
C ASP A 230 -4.94 -43.82 12.12
N LEU A 231 -4.06 -42.82 12.02
CA LEU A 231 -3.60 -42.30 10.73
C LEU A 231 -2.35 -43.07 10.26
N PRO A 232 -2.27 -43.49 8.98
CA PRO A 232 -1.10 -44.19 8.46
C PRO A 232 0.18 -43.38 8.66
N GLY A 233 1.20 -43.99 9.27
CA GLY A 233 2.49 -43.33 9.52
C GLY A 233 2.49 -42.34 10.70
N TYR A 234 1.38 -42.19 11.43
CA TYR A 234 1.30 -41.35 12.63
C TYR A 234 1.22 -42.18 13.92
N PRO A 235 2.14 -42.00 14.87
CA PRO A 235 2.29 -42.92 16.01
C PRO A 235 1.28 -42.72 17.15
N VAL A 236 0.57 -41.59 17.20
CA VAL A 236 -0.31 -41.22 18.32
C VAL A 236 -1.76 -41.04 17.88
N ALA A 237 -2.68 -41.29 18.81
CA ALA A 237 -4.11 -41.19 18.57
C ALA A 237 -4.57 -39.73 18.58
N VAL A 238 -5.17 -39.28 17.47
CA VAL A 238 -5.74 -37.94 17.32
C VAL A 238 -7.24 -38.02 17.08
N SER A 239 -7.96 -36.93 17.37
CA SER A 239 -9.38 -36.80 17.06
C SER A 239 -9.60 -35.97 15.79
N THR A 240 -8.63 -35.15 15.38
CA THR A 240 -8.71 -34.22 14.23
C THR A 240 -7.76 -34.63 13.10
N PRO A 241 -7.90 -34.04 11.89
CA PRO A 241 -6.83 -34.05 10.89
C PRO A 241 -5.53 -33.45 11.43
N LEU A 242 -4.42 -33.80 10.79
CA LEU A 242 -3.10 -33.26 11.10
C LEU A 242 -2.88 -31.93 10.38
N VAL A 243 -2.17 -31.02 11.03
CA VAL A 243 -1.66 -29.77 10.45
C VAL A 243 -0.13 -29.72 10.60
N PRO A 244 0.57 -28.94 9.76
CA PRO A 244 2.03 -28.83 9.84
C PRO A 244 2.50 -28.40 11.23
N GLU A 245 3.69 -28.85 11.62
CA GLU A 245 4.34 -28.49 12.88
C GLU A 245 4.73 -27.01 12.97
N TRP A 246 5.26 -26.62 14.13
CA TRP A 246 5.49 -25.22 14.48
C TRP A 246 6.48 -24.51 13.54
N PRO A 247 6.10 -23.38 12.93
CA PRO A 247 7.02 -22.55 12.15
C PRO A 247 8.04 -21.83 13.03
N VAL A 248 9.23 -21.64 12.46
CA VAL A 248 10.23 -20.67 12.89
C VAL A 248 10.15 -19.46 11.96
N ALA A 249 9.97 -18.27 12.49
CA ALA A 249 9.89 -17.04 11.71
C ALA A 249 10.71 -15.91 12.35
N ALA A 250 11.31 -15.06 11.52
CA ALA A 250 12.06 -13.90 11.98
C ALA A 250 11.19 -12.63 12.01
N LEU A 251 11.53 -11.70 12.89
CA LEU A 251 10.88 -10.38 12.93
C LEU A 251 11.40 -9.46 11.81
N PRO A 252 10.62 -8.43 11.41
CA PRO A 252 10.96 -7.57 10.27
C PRO A 252 12.31 -6.86 10.35
N HIS A 253 12.80 -6.58 11.55
CA HIS A 253 14.06 -5.84 11.75
C HIS A 253 15.31 -6.71 11.57
N VAL A 254 15.17 -8.02 11.43
CA VAL A 254 16.30 -8.94 11.22
C VAL A 254 16.71 -8.90 9.75
N ASP A 255 17.99 -8.59 9.51
CA ASP A 255 18.53 -8.48 8.15
C ASP A 255 18.55 -9.85 7.42
N SER A 256 18.69 -9.79 6.09
CA SER A 256 18.62 -10.98 5.24
C SER A 256 19.79 -11.95 5.43
N GLN A 257 20.98 -11.47 5.81
CA GLN A 257 22.14 -12.32 6.07
C GLN A 257 21.96 -13.11 7.37
N THR A 258 21.46 -12.47 8.42
CA THR A 258 21.14 -13.11 9.70
C THR A 258 20.01 -14.13 9.57
N ARG A 259 18.97 -13.82 8.79
CA ARG A 259 17.89 -14.79 8.47
C ARG A 259 18.42 -16.02 7.76
N ARG A 260 19.33 -15.84 6.79
CA ARG A 260 19.97 -16.95 6.06
C ARG A 260 20.87 -17.79 6.96
N ALA A 261 21.65 -17.16 7.83
CA ALA A 261 22.49 -17.86 8.80
C ALA A 261 21.65 -18.68 9.79
N LEU A 262 20.57 -18.10 10.31
CA LEU A 262 19.63 -18.77 11.20
C LEU A 262 18.99 -19.98 10.50
N LEU A 263 18.54 -19.83 9.25
CA LEU A 263 17.98 -20.94 8.46
C LEU A 263 18.98 -22.10 8.29
N LEU A 264 20.22 -21.78 7.91
CA LEU A 264 21.26 -22.80 7.72
C LEU A 264 21.57 -23.53 9.03
N ALA A 265 21.66 -22.80 10.15
CA ALA A 265 21.85 -23.40 11.46
C ALA A 265 20.70 -24.32 11.87
N LEU A 266 19.44 -23.92 11.60
CA LEU A 266 18.27 -24.74 11.91
C LEU A 266 18.26 -26.06 11.14
N LEU A 267 18.57 -26.03 9.84
CA LEU A 267 18.55 -27.24 9.00
C LEU A 267 19.73 -28.19 9.27
N ASP A 268 20.89 -27.65 9.68
CA ASP A 268 22.08 -28.45 10.00
C ASP A 268 21.96 -29.21 11.34
N VAL A 269 21.15 -28.68 12.27
CA VAL A 269 20.94 -29.28 13.61
C VAL A 269 20.29 -30.67 13.56
N ARG A 270 19.59 -31.01 12.47
CA ARG A 270 18.86 -32.30 12.33
C ARG A 270 19.78 -33.53 12.48
N ASP A 271 21.03 -33.44 12.05
CA ASP A 271 21.97 -34.58 12.07
C ASP A 271 22.76 -34.70 13.40
N ASP A 272 22.48 -33.86 14.39
CA ASP A 272 23.23 -33.84 15.64
C ASP A 272 22.96 -35.09 16.51
N PRO A 273 24.00 -35.84 16.92
CA PRO A 273 23.86 -37.01 17.79
C PRO A 273 23.10 -36.74 19.10
N ALA A 274 23.16 -35.51 19.63
CA ALA A 274 22.48 -35.11 20.86
C ALA A 274 20.94 -35.15 20.75
N LEU A 275 20.39 -35.09 19.53
CA LEU A 275 18.94 -35.10 19.28
C LEU A 275 18.36 -36.51 19.07
N ARG A 276 19.21 -37.55 19.06
CA ARG A 276 18.77 -38.94 18.81
C ARG A 276 17.90 -39.52 19.93
N THR A 277 18.03 -39.00 21.14
CA THR A 277 17.33 -39.50 22.34
C THR A 277 16.25 -38.53 22.85
N GLY A 278 16.11 -37.35 22.24
CA GLY A 278 15.15 -36.31 22.64
C GLY A 278 13.79 -36.40 21.92
N GLY A 279 12.80 -35.65 22.42
CA GLY A 279 11.47 -35.52 21.80
C GLY A 279 11.41 -34.62 20.57
N LEU A 280 12.47 -33.85 20.31
CA LEU A 280 12.66 -33.03 19.11
C LEU A 280 13.63 -33.73 18.16
N ALA A 281 13.24 -33.87 16.90
CA ALA A 281 14.07 -34.45 15.84
C ALA A 281 14.90 -33.39 15.10
N GLY A 282 14.71 -32.10 15.41
CA GLY A 282 15.38 -30.97 14.78
C GLY A 282 14.39 -30.13 13.99
N PHE A 283 14.84 -29.59 12.85
CA PHE A 283 14.04 -28.75 11.97
C PHE A 283 14.04 -29.28 10.56
N VAL A 284 12.93 -29.06 9.86
CA VAL A 284 12.70 -29.47 8.48
C VAL A 284 12.27 -28.27 7.65
N LEU A 285 12.26 -28.43 6.33
CA LEU A 285 11.66 -27.43 5.45
C LEU A 285 10.16 -27.33 5.78
N PRO A 286 9.61 -26.11 5.89
CA PRO A 286 8.24 -25.96 6.33
C PRO A 286 7.29 -26.37 5.22
N GLN A 287 6.23 -27.10 5.59
CA GLN A 287 5.10 -27.36 4.71
C GLN A 287 4.14 -26.17 4.74
N GLY A 288 3.49 -25.84 3.62
CA GLY A 288 2.59 -24.70 3.50
C GLY A 288 1.48 -24.70 4.56
N TYR A 289 1.21 -23.53 5.16
CA TYR A 289 0.24 -23.35 6.25
C TYR A 289 -1.17 -22.99 5.77
N VAL A 290 -1.46 -23.13 4.47
CA VAL A 290 -2.76 -22.78 3.87
C VAL A 290 -3.91 -23.52 4.54
N ALA A 291 -3.74 -24.82 4.84
CA ALA A 291 -4.76 -25.60 5.55
C ALA A 291 -5.11 -25.00 6.93
N VAL A 292 -4.14 -24.36 7.59
CA VAL A 292 -4.36 -23.67 8.86
C VAL A 292 -5.10 -22.35 8.62
N GLU A 293 -4.74 -21.58 7.59
CA GLU A 293 -5.45 -20.36 7.23
C GLU A 293 -6.91 -20.63 6.86
N ASP A 294 -7.19 -21.70 6.13
CA ASP A 294 -8.56 -22.13 5.78
C ASP A 294 -9.37 -22.48 7.03
N ILE A 295 -8.76 -23.22 7.97
CA ILE A 295 -9.37 -23.51 9.27
C ILE A 295 -9.69 -22.22 10.02
N LEU A 296 -8.75 -21.28 10.12
CA LEU A 296 -8.97 -20.00 10.82
C LEU A 296 -10.06 -19.16 10.14
N ARG A 297 -10.12 -19.19 8.81
CA ARG A 297 -11.12 -18.47 7.99
C ARG A 297 -12.51 -19.05 8.16
N GLU A 298 -12.65 -20.37 8.14
CA GLU A 298 -13.93 -21.05 8.37
C GLU A 298 -14.42 -20.83 9.81
N LEU A 299 -13.50 -20.85 10.78
CA LEU A 299 -13.77 -20.52 12.19
C LEU A 299 -14.03 -19.04 12.46
N ARG A 300 -13.79 -18.16 11.48
CA ARG A 300 -13.87 -16.70 11.60
C ARG A 300 -13.10 -16.14 12.80
N VAL A 301 -11.90 -16.69 13.03
CA VAL A 301 -10.98 -16.22 14.08
C VAL A 301 -9.91 -15.32 13.45
N ARG A 302 -9.19 -14.56 14.28
CA ARG A 302 -8.17 -13.60 13.79
C ARG A 302 -7.13 -14.31 12.89
N PRO A 303 -6.72 -13.70 11.77
CA PRO A 303 -7.06 -12.36 11.28
C PRO A 303 -8.37 -12.28 10.47
N PHE A 304 -9.00 -13.42 10.15
CA PHE A 304 -10.13 -13.51 9.20
C PHE A 304 -11.51 -13.24 9.80
N GLY A 305 -11.61 -13.07 11.11
CA GLY A 305 -12.84 -12.75 11.83
C GLY A 305 -13.22 -11.27 11.79
N VAL A 306 -13.84 -10.81 10.71
CA VAL A 306 -14.64 -9.58 10.71
C VAL A 306 -16.08 -9.92 11.13
N PRO A 307 -16.72 -9.23 12.10
CA PRO A 307 -18.10 -9.52 12.45
C PRO A 307 -19.02 -9.13 11.28
N GLN A 308 -19.49 -10.12 10.53
CA GLN A 308 -20.57 -9.91 9.57
C GLN A 308 -21.89 -9.79 10.32
N LEU A 309 -22.31 -8.56 10.59
CA LEU A 309 -23.69 -8.27 11.00
C LEU A 309 -24.64 -8.76 9.90
N THR A 310 -25.59 -9.63 10.25
CA THR A 310 -26.64 -10.01 9.30
C THR A 310 -27.55 -8.81 9.02
N TRP A 311 -28.19 -8.76 7.83
CA TRP A 311 -29.10 -7.65 7.49
C TRP A 311 -30.19 -7.41 8.55
N ARG A 312 -30.63 -8.47 9.23
CA ARG A 312 -31.61 -8.37 10.34
C ARG A 312 -31.02 -7.65 11.55
N GLU A 313 -29.79 -7.97 11.92
CA GLU A 313 -29.07 -7.33 13.02
C GLU A 313 -28.71 -5.88 12.67
N THR A 314 -28.29 -5.61 11.43
CA THR A 314 -28.05 -4.25 10.94
C THR A 314 -29.30 -3.39 11.03
N VAL A 315 -30.46 -3.93 10.64
CA VAL A 315 -31.74 -3.21 10.72
C VAL A 315 -32.19 -3.02 12.17
N GLN A 316 -31.97 -3.99 13.06
CA GLN A 316 -32.31 -3.84 14.48
C GLN A 316 -31.42 -2.82 15.19
N LEU A 317 -30.11 -2.85 14.94
CA LEU A 317 -29.13 -1.92 15.53
C LEU A 317 -29.32 -0.49 14.99
N ASN A 318 -29.80 -0.33 13.76
CA ASN A 318 -30.01 0.96 13.10
C ASN A 318 -31.50 1.34 12.94
N ALA A 319 -32.41 0.71 13.69
CA ALA A 319 -33.85 0.95 13.57
C ALA A 319 -34.22 2.42 13.84
N ALA A 320 -33.62 3.02 14.88
CA ALA A 320 -33.84 4.42 15.25
C ALA A 320 -33.34 5.43 14.19
N PRO A 321 -32.08 5.35 13.70
CA PRO A 321 -31.63 6.26 12.64
C PRO A 321 -32.38 6.05 11.32
N LEU A 322 -32.75 4.82 10.94
CA LEU A 322 -33.54 4.56 9.73
C LEU A 322 -34.96 5.15 9.83
N ALA A 323 -35.62 5.04 11.00
CA ALA A 323 -36.90 5.68 11.24
C ALA A 323 -36.79 7.22 11.23
N ALA A 324 -35.69 7.77 11.74
CA ALA A 324 -35.43 9.22 11.71
C ALA A 324 -35.24 9.74 10.28
N VAL A 325 -34.51 9.01 9.44
CA VAL A 325 -34.33 9.35 8.01
C VAL A 325 -35.66 9.25 7.26
N GLY A 326 -36.43 8.18 7.48
CA GLY A 326 -37.76 8.03 6.88
C GLY A 326 -38.72 9.17 7.28
N GLY A 327 -38.70 9.57 8.55
CA GLY A 327 -39.45 10.72 9.06
C GLY A 327 -39.01 12.03 8.43
N ALA A 328 -37.70 12.26 8.30
CA ALA A 328 -37.14 13.45 7.67
C ALA A 328 -37.54 13.56 6.19
N VAL A 329 -37.56 12.44 5.45
CA VAL A 329 -38.01 12.40 4.05
C VAL A 329 -39.51 12.73 3.94
N LEU A 330 -40.36 12.20 4.82
CA LEU A 330 -41.79 12.53 4.82
C LEU A 330 -42.05 14.00 5.17
N VAL A 331 -41.29 14.56 6.12
CA VAL A 331 -41.36 16.00 6.46
C VAL A 331 -40.90 16.85 5.27
N LEU A 332 -39.83 16.45 4.59
CA LEU A 332 -39.35 17.15 3.39
C LEU A 332 -40.37 17.11 2.25
N LEU A 333 -40.99 15.95 2.00
CA LEU A 333 -42.04 15.82 0.99
C LEU A 333 -43.29 16.63 1.34
N ALA A 334 -43.68 16.68 2.62
CA ALA A 334 -44.78 17.53 3.08
C ALA A 334 -44.44 19.03 2.94
N LEU A 335 -43.20 19.43 3.22
CA LEU A 335 -42.71 20.79 3.03
C LEU A 335 -42.69 21.18 1.55
N LEU A 336 -42.24 20.29 0.67
CA LEU A 336 -42.24 20.52 -0.78
C LEU A 336 -43.67 20.65 -1.32
N ALA A 337 -44.60 19.80 -0.88
CA ALA A 337 -46.01 19.90 -1.22
C ALA A 337 -46.64 21.21 -0.70
N LEU A 338 -46.28 21.63 0.52
CA LEU A 338 -46.73 22.90 1.12
C LEU A 338 -46.18 24.11 0.35
N LEU A 339 -44.90 24.07 -0.04
CA LEU A 339 -44.26 25.13 -0.84
C LEU A 339 -44.89 25.25 -2.22
N GLU A 340 -45.20 24.13 -2.87
CA GLU A 340 -45.86 24.15 -4.19
C GLU A 340 -47.32 24.63 -4.08
N HIS A 341 -48.03 24.27 -3.00
CA HIS A 341 -49.36 24.82 -2.71
C HIS A 341 -49.33 26.33 -2.43
N GLN A 342 -48.35 26.82 -1.65
CA GLN A 342 -48.12 28.25 -1.40
C GLN A 342 -47.76 29.01 -2.66
N ARG A 343 -46.92 28.43 -3.52
CA ARG A 343 -46.49 29.02 -4.80
C ARG A 343 -47.66 29.17 -5.77
N ARG A 344 -48.60 28.22 -5.79
CA ARG A 344 -49.84 28.32 -6.59
C ARG A 344 -50.77 29.42 -6.07
N ARG A 345 -50.97 29.53 -4.75
CA ARG A 345 -51.74 30.64 -4.14
C ARG A 345 -51.12 32.01 -4.43
N LEU A 346 -49.79 32.13 -4.36
CA LEU A 346 -49.08 33.39 -4.58
C LEU A 346 -49.21 33.88 -6.03
N ARG A 347 -49.18 32.96 -7.02
CA ARG A 347 -49.36 33.31 -8.44
C ARG A 347 -50.78 33.78 -8.75
N GLN A 348 -51.79 33.23 -8.08
CA GLN A 348 -53.17 33.68 -8.20
C GLN A 348 -53.34 35.08 -7.56
N ALA A 349 -52.78 35.29 -6.37
CA ALA A 349 -52.81 36.57 -5.68
C ALA A 349 -52.02 37.68 -6.40
N LEU A 350 -50.96 37.34 -7.14
CA LEU A 350 -50.17 38.30 -7.94
C LEU A 350 -50.94 38.85 -9.16
N ARG A 351 -51.80 38.03 -9.78
CA ARG A 351 -52.63 38.43 -10.93
C ARG A 351 -53.74 39.39 -10.51
N ASP A 352 -54.37 39.15 -9.36
CA ASP A 352 -55.44 40.01 -8.84
C ASP A 352 -54.90 41.33 -8.25
N LYS A 353 -53.62 41.36 -7.82
CA LYS A 353 -52.98 42.55 -7.23
C LYS A 353 -52.50 43.54 -8.29
N SER A 354 -52.18 43.10 -9.51
CA SER A 354 -51.67 43.97 -10.59
C SER A 354 -52.65 45.06 -11.03
N ALA A 355 -53.95 44.80 -10.97
CA ALA A 355 -54.98 45.78 -11.35
C ALA A 355 -55.30 46.79 -10.22
N LEU A 356 -55.03 46.43 -8.97
CA LEU A 356 -55.27 47.27 -7.78
C LEU A 356 -54.06 48.16 -7.42
N LEU A 357 -52.90 47.90 -8.00
CA LEU A 357 -51.60 48.50 -7.64
C LEU A 357 -51.30 49.85 -8.30
N HIS A 358 -52.09 50.30 -9.28
CA HIS A 358 -51.87 51.61 -9.91
C HIS A 358 -52.51 52.76 -9.13
N GLU A 359 -53.57 52.49 -8.34
CA GLU A 359 -54.33 53.52 -7.61
C GLU A 359 -53.93 53.63 -6.12
N LEU A 360 -53.31 52.58 -5.55
CA LEU A 360 -52.84 52.55 -4.14
C LEU A 360 -51.36 52.91 -3.96
N ALA A 361 -50.64 53.23 -5.05
CA ALA A 361 -49.20 53.44 -5.05
C ALA A 361 -48.72 54.73 -4.35
N LEU A 362 -49.60 55.68 -4.06
CA LEU A 362 -49.17 57.05 -3.74
C LEU A 362 -49.27 57.48 -2.26
N THR A 363 -49.80 56.70 -1.32
CA THR A 363 -50.03 57.29 0.03
C THR A 363 -49.83 56.41 1.27
N ALA A 364 -49.64 55.08 1.18
CA ALA A 364 -49.60 54.26 2.42
C ALA A 364 -48.53 53.14 2.48
N LYS A 365 -47.70 52.91 1.45
CA LYS A 365 -46.87 51.68 1.37
C LYS A 365 -45.35 51.88 1.37
N THR A 366 -44.85 53.11 1.45
CA THR A 366 -43.40 53.40 1.50
C THR A 366 -42.75 53.16 2.85
N PHE A 367 -43.53 52.86 3.91
CA PHE A 367 -42.99 52.68 5.27
C PHE A 367 -42.85 51.22 5.72
N ASP A 368 -43.23 50.24 4.91
CA ASP A 368 -43.16 48.81 5.27
C ASP A 368 -42.38 48.03 4.19
N SER A 369 -41.17 48.50 3.90
CA SER A 369 -40.22 47.90 2.95
C SER A 369 -39.05 47.22 3.66
N THR A 370 -38.32 46.35 2.96
CA THR A 370 -37.07 45.73 3.41
C THR A 370 -35.87 46.67 3.34
N GLN A 371 -36.06 47.89 2.82
CA GLN A 371 -35.06 48.94 2.74
C GLN A 371 -35.25 49.90 3.92
N GLY A 372 -34.14 50.37 4.51
CA GLY A 372 -34.22 51.36 5.57
C GLY A 372 -34.77 52.67 5.02
N VAL A 373 -35.81 53.21 5.64
CA VAL A 373 -36.40 54.50 5.28
C VAL A 373 -36.36 55.41 6.49
N LEU A 374 -35.83 56.61 6.33
CA LEU A 374 -35.89 57.68 7.31
C LEU A 374 -36.41 58.96 6.66
N ILE A 375 -37.20 59.72 7.42
CA ILE A 375 -37.70 61.05 7.04
C ILE A 375 -37.15 62.06 8.02
N THR A 376 -36.62 63.16 7.51
CA THR A 376 -36.15 64.29 8.31
C THR A 376 -37.01 65.55 8.11
N ASP A 377 -36.86 66.52 9.00
CA ASP A 377 -37.33 67.89 8.78
C ASP A 377 -36.39 68.66 7.84
N ALA A 378 -36.75 69.91 7.51
CA ALA A 378 -35.92 70.79 6.69
C ALA A 378 -34.53 71.10 7.28
N LYS A 379 -34.28 70.81 8.56
CA LYS A 379 -32.99 70.96 9.26
C LYS A 379 -32.21 69.64 9.35
N GLY A 380 -32.71 68.56 8.76
CA GLY A 380 -32.05 67.25 8.76
C GLY A 380 -32.25 66.43 10.04
N ARG A 381 -33.16 66.81 10.94
CA ARG A 381 -33.50 66.03 12.13
C ARG A 381 -34.51 64.95 11.79
N ILE A 382 -34.25 63.72 12.21
CA ILE A 382 -35.09 62.57 11.92
C ILE A 382 -36.44 62.74 12.63
N VAL A 383 -37.50 62.76 11.84
CA VAL A 383 -38.89 62.80 12.31
C VAL A 383 -39.45 61.39 12.43
N ARG A 384 -39.11 60.50 11.48
CA ARG A 384 -39.67 59.15 11.42
C ARG A 384 -38.71 58.16 10.75
N VAL A 385 -38.70 56.93 11.22
CA VAL A 385 -37.97 55.81 10.61
C VAL A 385 -38.87 54.59 10.47
N ASN A 386 -38.60 53.72 9.50
CA ASN A 386 -39.33 52.48 9.33
C ASN A 386 -38.72 51.31 10.13
N ARG A 387 -39.35 50.12 10.06
CA ARG A 387 -38.87 48.92 10.75
C ARG A 387 -37.54 48.42 10.19
N ALA A 388 -37.33 48.50 8.88
CA ALA A 388 -36.07 48.09 8.26
C ALA A 388 -34.89 48.98 8.67
N PHE A 389 -35.09 50.28 8.87
CA PHE A 389 -34.07 51.16 9.45
C PHE A 389 -33.60 50.63 10.80
N GLN A 390 -34.55 50.24 11.66
CA GLN A 390 -34.25 49.75 13.00
C GLN A 390 -33.52 48.40 12.95
N ALA A 391 -33.96 47.51 12.04
CA ALA A 391 -33.32 46.21 11.84
C ALA A 391 -31.89 46.31 11.28
N ILE A 392 -31.65 47.22 10.31
CA ILE A 392 -30.34 47.39 9.68
C ILE A 392 -29.40 48.15 10.62
N THR A 393 -29.83 49.27 11.22
CA THR A 393 -28.91 50.12 11.98
C THR A 393 -28.78 49.74 13.46
N GLY A 394 -29.75 49.00 14.00
CA GLY A 394 -29.85 48.67 15.42
C GLY A 394 -30.34 49.81 16.31
N TYR A 395 -30.60 51.00 15.75
CA TYR A 395 -31.20 52.12 16.48
C TYR A 395 -32.73 52.03 16.43
N THR A 396 -33.38 52.20 17.59
CA THR A 396 -34.84 52.22 17.67
C THR A 396 -35.40 53.54 17.11
N ALA A 397 -36.70 53.59 16.82
CA ALA A 397 -37.34 54.84 16.39
C ALA A 397 -37.21 55.95 17.45
N GLU A 398 -37.24 55.59 18.73
CA GLU A 398 -37.04 56.53 19.85
C GLU A 398 -35.59 57.03 19.91
N ASP A 399 -34.59 56.16 19.72
CA ASP A 399 -33.17 56.56 19.64
C ASP A 399 -32.91 57.55 18.50
N ALA A 400 -33.65 57.40 17.39
CA ALA A 400 -33.44 58.15 16.16
C ALA A 400 -34.15 59.51 16.16
N HIS A 401 -35.29 59.65 16.83
CA HIS A 401 -36.13 60.85 16.76
C HIS A 401 -35.39 62.11 17.24
N GLY A 402 -35.46 63.20 16.47
CA GLY A 402 -34.88 64.51 16.79
C GLY A 402 -33.36 64.64 16.56
N ARG A 403 -32.65 63.53 16.31
CA ARG A 403 -31.21 63.51 15.99
C ARG A 403 -30.97 63.59 14.49
N THR A 404 -29.75 63.93 14.08
CA THR A 404 -29.38 63.91 12.66
C THR A 404 -28.74 62.56 12.27
N PRO A 405 -28.87 62.09 11.01
CA PRO A 405 -28.20 60.86 10.57
C PRO A 405 -26.68 60.88 10.78
N GLY A 406 -26.06 62.06 10.62
CA GLY A 406 -24.63 62.27 10.85
C GLY A 406 -24.18 62.14 12.31
N GLU A 407 -25.09 62.28 13.28
CA GLU A 407 -24.81 62.03 14.70
C GLU A 407 -24.95 60.55 15.10
N LEU A 408 -25.72 59.78 14.34
CA LEU A 408 -26.08 58.39 14.68
C LEU A 408 -25.27 57.36 13.90
N LEU A 409 -25.12 57.58 12.59
CA LEU A 409 -24.66 56.57 11.64
C LEU A 409 -23.23 56.83 11.13
N ARG A 410 -22.61 57.96 11.46
CA ARG A 410 -21.32 58.35 10.87
C ARG A 410 -20.21 57.36 11.27
N SER A 411 -19.60 56.72 10.26
CA SER A 411 -18.51 55.75 10.47
C SER A 411 -17.13 56.39 10.62
N GLY A 412 -16.94 57.59 10.07
CA GLY A 412 -15.63 58.26 9.95
C GLY A 412 -14.81 57.88 8.72
N ARG A 413 -15.32 57.01 7.82
CA ARG A 413 -14.63 56.65 6.56
C ARG A 413 -14.70 57.71 5.47
N HIS A 414 -15.72 58.57 5.51
CA HIS A 414 -15.91 59.68 4.56
C HIS A 414 -15.48 61.00 5.18
N ASP A 415 -14.79 61.83 4.39
CA ASP A 415 -14.26 63.13 4.83
C ASP A 415 -15.33 64.24 4.84
N ALA A 416 -14.96 65.44 5.28
CA ALA A 416 -15.89 66.58 5.31
C ALA A 416 -16.29 67.07 3.91
N ALA A 417 -15.45 66.86 2.90
CA ALA A 417 -15.72 67.27 1.53
C ALA A 417 -16.87 66.45 0.91
N PHE A 418 -16.88 65.14 1.16
CA PHE A 418 -17.94 64.22 0.72
C PHE A 418 -19.33 64.67 1.19
N TYR A 419 -19.49 64.96 2.50
CA TYR A 419 -20.79 65.38 3.03
C TYR A 419 -21.21 66.77 2.52
N ARG A 420 -20.26 67.69 2.28
CA ARG A 420 -20.57 68.99 1.67
C ARG A 420 -21.13 68.82 0.26
N ALA A 421 -20.47 68.03 -0.58
CA ALA A 421 -20.93 67.76 -1.94
C ALA A 421 -22.31 67.08 -1.97
N MET A 422 -22.58 66.18 -1.03
CA MET A 422 -23.91 65.56 -0.87
C MET A 422 -25.00 66.60 -0.55
N TRP A 423 -24.75 67.51 0.39
CA TRP A 423 -25.72 68.55 0.76
C TRP A 423 -25.91 69.62 -0.32
N GLU A 424 -24.85 69.96 -1.06
CA GLU A 424 -24.94 70.83 -2.24
C GLU A 424 -25.84 70.20 -3.31
N ALA A 425 -25.61 68.93 -3.65
CA ALA A 425 -26.45 68.20 -4.61
C ALA A 425 -27.93 68.14 -4.18
N LEU A 426 -28.20 67.94 -2.89
CA LEU A 426 -29.56 67.95 -2.36
C LEU A 426 -30.22 69.33 -2.42
N SER A 427 -29.44 70.40 -2.24
CA SER A 427 -29.95 71.77 -2.28
C SER A 427 -30.23 72.24 -3.71
N GLU A 428 -29.39 71.85 -4.67
CA GLU A 428 -29.51 72.27 -6.07
C GLU A 428 -30.49 71.41 -6.87
N ARG A 429 -30.47 70.08 -6.66
CA ARG A 429 -31.19 69.11 -7.50
C ARG A 429 -32.35 68.44 -6.78
N GLY A 430 -32.46 68.63 -5.46
CA GLY A 430 -33.46 67.96 -4.63
C GLY A 430 -33.25 66.44 -4.52
N HIS A 431 -32.10 65.91 -4.97
CA HIS A 431 -31.84 64.48 -5.03
C HIS A 431 -30.34 64.16 -4.90
N TRP A 432 -30.01 63.07 -4.22
CA TRP A 432 -28.67 62.52 -4.14
C TRP A 432 -28.72 60.99 -4.04
N GLU A 433 -27.78 60.32 -4.68
CA GLU A 433 -27.59 58.87 -4.52
C GLU A 433 -26.11 58.51 -4.49
N GLY A 434 -25.75 57.47 -3.73
CA GLY A 434 -24.38 56.96 -3.70
C GLY A 434 -24.11 55.95 -2.57
N GLU A 435 -22.90 55.39 -2.59
CA GLU A 435 -22.41 54.47 -1.56
C GLU A 435 -21.94 55.24 -0.31
N VAL A 436 -22.52 54.93 0.86
CA VAL A 436 -22.14 55.51 2.14
C VAL A 436 -21.68 54.40 3.09
N TRP A 437 -20.60 54.65 3.81
CA TRP A 437 -20.16 53.74 4.88
C TRP A 437 -20.66 54.28 6.21
N ASN A 438 -21.57 53.55 6.83
CA ASN A 438 -22.20 53.91 8.10
C ASN A 438 -21.82 52.94 9.21
N ARG A 439 -22.14 53.30 10.44
CA ARG A 439 -21.87 52.55 11.66
C ARG A 439 -23.18 52.23 12.36
N ARG A 440 -23.37 50.95 12.69
CA ARG A 440 -24.52 50.47 13.47
C ARG A 440 -24.36 50.80 14.95
N LYS A 441 -25.44 50.69 15.72
CA LYS A 441 -25.42 50.85 17.19
C LYS A 441 -24.43 49.89 17.90
N SER A 442 -24.17 48.71 17.31
CA SER A 442 -23.18 47.74 17.79
C SER A 442 -21.72 48.20 17.65
N GLY A 443 -21.46 49.22 16.84
CA GLY A 443 -20.12 49.67 16.46
C GLY A 443 -19.64 49.13 15.12
N ASP A 444 -20.34 48.14 14.53
CA ASP A 444 -20.01 47.55 13.23
C ASP A 444 -20.16 48.58 12.10
N VAL A 445 -19.18 48.61 11.20
CA VAL A 445 -19.20 49.48 10.02
C VAL A 445 -19.74 48.69 8.83
N PHE A 446 -20.69 49.25 8.10
CA PHE A 446 -21.33 48.61 6.96
C PHE A 446 -21.49 49.57 5.78
N PRO A 447 -21.39 49.08 4.53
CA PRO A 447 -21.71 49.86 3.35
C PRO A 447 -23.21 49.82 3.07
N GLU A 448 -23.77 50.98 2.73
CA GLU A 448 -25.14 51.11 2.23
C GLU A 448 -25.15 51.83 0.89
N TRP A 449 -26.09 51.47 0.02
CA TRP A 449 -26.48 52.34 -1.08
C TRP A 449 -27.59 53.25 -0.58
N LEU A 450 -27.36 54.55 -0.57
CA LEU A 450 -28.25 55.55 0.00
C LEU A 450 -28.78 56.47 -1.11
N THR A 451 -30.10 56.65 -1.15
CA THR A 451 -30.79 57.61 -2.00
C THR A 451 -31.57 58.59 -1.13
N ILE A 452 -31.38 59.89 -1.34
CA ILE A 452 -32.01 60.96 -0.57
C ILE A 452 -32.78 61.85 -1.55
N SER A 453 -34.03 62.17 -1.24
CA SER A 453 -34.86 63.08 -2.03
C SER A 453 -35.49 64.15 -1.15
N ALA A 454 -35.45 65.40 -1.61
CA ALA A 454 -36.08 66.55 -0.97
C ALA A 454 -37.57 66.59 -1.33
N VAL A 455 -38.42 66.80 -0.34
CA VAL A 455 -39.86 67.00 -0.50
C VAL A 455 -40.15 68.47 -0.26
N THR A 456 -40.56 69.18 -1.32
CA THR A 456 -40.86 70.60 -1.30
C THR A 456 -42.36 70.87 -1.15
N ASP A 457 -42.71 72.06 -0.69
CA ASP A 457 -44.08 72.57 -0.72
C ASP A 457 -44.44 73.17 -2.09
N ALA A 458 -45.69 73.64 -2.23
CA ALA A 458 -46.22 74.22 -3.47
C ALA A 458 -45.49 75.50 -3.93
N VAL A 459 -44.60 76.06 -3.10
CA VAL A 459 -43.80 77.25 -3.38
C VAL A 459 -42.31 76.89 -3.58
N GLY A 460 -41.98 75.59 -3.64
CA GLY A 460 -40.63 75.10 -3.88
C GLY A 460 -39.72 75.05 -2.65
N LYS A 461 -40.24 75.30 -1.45
CA LYS A 461 -39.44 75.28 -0.21
C LYS A 461 -39.38 73.86 0.36
N VAL A 462 -38.18 73.38 0.68
CA VAL A 462 -37.98 72.03 1.26
C VAL A 462 -38.64 71.93 2.63
N ARG A 463 -39.51 70.94 2.80
CA ARG A 463 -40.21 70.63 4.05
C ARG A 463 -39.61 69.42 4.77
N HIS A 464 -39.23 68.40 4.00
CA HIS A 464 -38.69 67.14 4.51
C HIS A 464 -37.62 66.59 3.56
N TYR A 465 -36.71 65.77 4.07
CA TYR A 465 -35.93 64.85 3.23
C TYR A 465 -36.36 63.42 3.51
N VAL A 466 -36.44 62.62 2.46
CA VAL A 466 -36.71 61.18 2.54
C VAL A 466 -35.45 60.47 2.07
N ALA A 467 -34.88 59.66 2.96
CA ALA A 467 -33.71 58.84 2.68
C ALA A 467 -34.11 57.37 2.70
N ILE A 468 -33.75 56.65 1.65
CA ILE A 468 -33.95 55.21 1.48
C ILE A 468 -32.57 54.58 1.29
N PHE A 469 -32.26 53.55 2.07
CA PHE A 469 -30.99 52.83 1.94
C PHE A 469 -31.14 51.32 1.99
N HIS A 470 -30.20 50.65 1.34
CA HIS A 470 -30.07 49.21 1.34
C HIS A 470 -28.66 48.79 1.76
N ASP A 471 -28.59 47.82 2.67
CA ASP A 471 -27.33 47.21 3.10
C ASP A 471 -26.76 46.35 1.98
N ILE A 472 -25.59 46.74 1.44
CA ILE A 472 -24.93 46.03 0.33
C ILE A 472 -23.80 45.11 0.82
N SER A 473 -23.72 44.83 2.12
CA SER A 473 -22.69 43.97 2.72
C SER A 473 -22.61 42.60 2.05
N TRP A 474 -23.77 41.95 1.81
CA TRP A 474 -23.85 40.63 1.17
C TRP A 474 -23.30 40.63 -0.27
N ARG A 475 -23.54 41.72 -1.02
CA ARG A 475 -23.11 41.87 -2.40
C ARG A 475 -21.60 41.99 -2.48
N LYS A 476 -20.99 42.81 -1.62
CA LYS A 476 -19.52 42.95 -1.52
C LYS A 476 -18.87 41.64 -1.07
N GLN A 477 -19.50 40.88 -0.17
CA GLN A 477 -19.03 39.55 0.23
C GLN A 477 -19.11 38.53 -0.91
N ALA A 478 -20.19 38.55 -1.70
CA ALA A 478 -20.33 37.68 -2.87
C ALA A 478 -19.34 38.03 -3.99
N GLU A 479 -19.10 39.32 -4.24
CA GLU A 479 -18.08 39.79 -5.18
C GLU A 479 -16.67 39.30 -4.77
N ALA A 480 -16.32 39.39 -3.47
CA ALA A 480 -15.06 38.85 -2.95
C ALA A 480 -14.96 37.31 -3.03
N GLN A 481 -16.08 36.59 -2.88
CA GLN A 481 -16.12 35.13 -3.07
C GLN A 481 -15.95 34.73 -4.54
N ILE A 482 -16.52 35.49 -5.47
CA ILE A 482 -16.33 35.26 -6.92
C ILE A 482 -14.87 35.50 -7.31
N GLU A 483 -14.24 36.54 -6.79
CA GLU A 483 -12.80 36.78 -7.00
C GLU A 483 -11.95 35.63 -6.44
N ASN A 484 -12.26 35.11 -5.24
CA ASN A 484 -11.54 33.96 -4.69
C ASN A 484 -11.69 32.70 -5.56
N LEU A 485 -12.89 32.40 -6.09
CA LEU A 485 -13.13 31.25 -6.96
C LEU A 485 -12.42 31.35 -8.33
N ALA A 486 -12.12 32.57 -8.80
CA ALA A 486 -11.45 32.78 -10.08
C ALA A 486 -9.93 32.49 -10.02
N PHE A 487 -9.31 32.63 -8.84
CA PHE A 487 -7.85 32.63 -8.70
C PHE A 487 -7.29 31.57 -7.74
N PHE A 488 -8.12 30.94 -6.91
CA PHE A 488 -7.70 29.92 -5.95
C PHE A 488 -8.39 28.57 -6.18
N ASP A 489 -7.69 27.50 -5.80
CA ASP A 489 -8.25 26.15 -5.75
C ASP A 489 -9.19 26.04 -4.55
N PRO A 490 -10.46 25.63 -4.74
CA PRO A 490 -11.45 25.60 -3.66
C PRO A 490 -11.20 24.50 -2.61
N LEU A 491 -10.46 23.43 -2.96
CA LEU A 491 -10.14 22.34 -2.04
C LEU A 491 -8.94 22.69 -1.15
N THR A 492 -7.87 23.24 -1.74
CA THR A 492 -6.60 23.47 -1.02
C THR A 492 -6.38 24.92 -0.60
N GLY A 493 -7.12 25.87 -1.18
CA GLY A 493 -6.92 27.32 -0.97
C GLY A 493 -5.65 27.88 -1.61
N LEU A 494 -4.88 27.06 -2.34
CA LEU A 494 -3.67 27.50 -3.05
C LEU A 494 -4.00 28.22 -4.36
N ALA A 495 -3.01 28.87 -4.97
CA ALA A 495 -3.18 29.48 -6.28
C ALA A 495 -3.62 28.43 -7.31
N ASN A 496 -4.64 28.72 -8.12
CA ASN A 496 -5.02 27.84 -9.21
C ASN A 496 -4.08 28.03 -10.43
N ARG A 497 -4.24 27.19 -11.45
CA ARG A 497 -3.45 27.28 -12.70
C ARG A 497 -3.44 28.67 -13.33
N ARG A 498 -4.55 29.40 -13.30
CA ARG A 498 -4.65 30.74 -13.89
C ARG A 498 -3.79 31.75 -13.13
N LEU A 499 -3.86 31.77 -11.81
CA LEU A 499 -3.05 32.67 -10.97
C LEU A 499 -1.55 32.31 -11.03
N LEU A 500 -1.22 31.02 -11.07
CA LEU A 500 0.17 30.56 -11.21
C LEU A 500 0.80 31.03 -12.52
N LEU A 501 0.08 30.88 -13.64
CA LEU A 501 0.56 31.33 -14.95
C LEU A 501 0.76 32.84 -15.00
N ASP A 502 -0.18 33.63 -14.47
CA ASP A 502 -0.05 35.08 -14.39
C ASP A 502 1.18 35.50 -13.56
N ARG A 503 1.38 34.90 -12.38
CA ARG A 503 2.56 35.17 -11.54
C ARG A 503 3.87 34.73 -12.18
N LEU A 504 3.88 33.59 -12.86
CA LEU A 504 5.06 33.11 -13.58
C LEU A 504 5.43 34.08 -14.71
N GLN A 505 4.47 34.50 -15.53
CA GLN A 505 4.70 35.50 -16.58
C GLN A 505 5.21 36.83 -16.01
N GLN A 506 4.67 37.28 -14.89
CA GLN A 506 5.17 38.47 -14.19
C GLN A 506 6.61 38.27 -13.70
N SER A 507 6.93 37.12 -13.13
CA SER A 507 8.29 36.84 -12.64
C SER A 507 9.31 36.68 -13.78
N ILE A 508 8.95 36.11 -14.93
CA ILE A 508 9.83 36.02 -16.11
C ILE A 508 10.16 37.43 -16.62
N ARG A 509 9.15 38.31 -16.74
CA ARG A 509 9.38 39.72 -17.12
C ARG A 509 10.27 40.45 -16.12
N GLN A 510 10.14 40.16 -14.82
CA GLN A 510 10.99 40.73 -13.79
C GLN A 510 12.43 40.18 -13.83
N ALA A 511 12.58 38.87 -14.09
CA ALA A 511 13.87 38.19 -14.25
C ALA A 511 14.71 38.90 -15.32
N ARG A 512 14.12 39.12 -16.49
CA ARG A 512 14.73 39.81 -17.62
C ARG A 512 15.10 41.26 -17.33
N ARG A 513 14.19 42.03 -16.72
CA ARG A 513 14.45 43.45 -16.41
C ARG A 513 15.60 43.65 -15.43
N ASN A 514 15.75 42.73 -14.49
CA ASN A 514 16.69 42.86 -13.38
C ASN A 514 17.93 41.97 -13.52
N ALA A 515 18.06 41.22 -14.62
CA ALA A 515 19.07 40.18 -14.84
C ALA A 515 19.16 39.22 -13.63
N ARG A 516 18.00 38.70 -13.21
CA ARG A 516 17.88 37.76 -12.08
C ARG A 516 17.34 36.41 -12.54
N TRP A 517 17.61 35.39 -11.74
CA TRP A 517 17.21 34.01 -11.93
C TRP A 517 16.14 33.61 -10.93
N GLY A 518 15.21 32.76 -11.37
CA GLY A 518 14.18 32.11 -10.55
C GLY A 518 14.06 30.62 -10.90
N ALA A 519 13.09 29.94 -10.28
CA ALA A 519 12.85 28.52 -10.53
C ALA A 519 11.36 28.16 -10.45
N VAL A 520 10.96 27.15 -11.21
CA VAL A 520 9.66 26.51 -11.12
C VAL A 520 9.86 25.05 -10.73
N LEU A 521 9.14 24.61 -9.71
CA LEU A 521 9.10 23.22 -9.27
C LEU A 521 7.71 22.66 -9.59
N PHE A 522 7.68 21.55 -10.32
CA PHE A 522 6.49 20.76 -10.59
C PHE A 522 6.50 19.53 -9.67
N LEU A 523 5.42 19.32 -8.93
CA LEU A 523 5.32 18.28 -7.92
C LEU A 523 4.12 17.39 -8.23
N ASP A 524 4.32 16.08 -8.11
CA ASP A 524 3.25 15.10 -8.23
C ASP A 524 3.31 14.09 -7.09
N LEU A 525 2.14 13.72 -6.58
CA LEU A 525 2.01 12.78 -5.47
C LEU A 525 2.02 11.35 -6.00
N ASP A 526 3.07 10.60 -5.66
CA ASP A 526 3.25 9.25 -6.14
C ASP A 526 2.12 8.33 -5.64
N PHE A 527 1.55 7.55 -6.55
CA PHE A 527 0.49 6.57 -6.27
C PHE A 527 -0.78 7.16 -5.64
N PHE A 528 -1.07 8.44 -5.85
CA PHE A 528 -2.29 9.07 -5.32
C PHE A 528 -3.58 8.38 -5.76
N LYS A 529 -3.61 7.84 -6.99
CA LYS A 529 -4.74 7.02 -7.46
C LYS A 529 -5.00 5.80 -6.56
N SER A 530 -3.96 5.10 -6.14
CA SER A 530 -4.09 3.95 -5.23
C SER A 530 -4.68 4.35 -3.88
N ILE A 531 -4.41 5.56 -3.40
CA ILE A 531 -5.03 6.11 -2.18
C ILE A 531 -6.54 6.27 -2.39
N ASN A 532 -6.96 6.84 -3.52
CA ASN A 532 -8.40 6.97 -3.84
C ASN A 532 -9.08 5.61 -4.00
N ASP A 533 -8.42 4.65 -4.68
CA ASP A 533 -8.97 3.33 -4.93
C ASP A 533 -9.08 2.50 -3.62
N THR A 534 -8.18 2.73 -2.65
CA THR A 534 -8.14 1.98 -1.38
C THR A 534 -8.99 2.62 -0.28
N PHE A 535 -8.91 3.95 -0.12
CA PHE A 535 -9.51 4.68 1.00
C PHE A 535 -10.69 5.58 0.61
N GLY A 536 -10.99 5.67 -0.68
CA GLY A 536 -12.05 6.51 -1.23
C GLY A 536 -11.64 7.96 -1.48
N HIS A 537 -12.46 8.68 -2.24
CA HIS A 537 -12.18 10.06 -2.64
C HIS A 537 -12.14 11.06 -1.48
N ASP A 538 -12.91 10.85 -0.41
CA ASP A 538 -12.88 11.72 0.77
C ASP A 538 -11.51 11.70 1.48
N ALA A 539 -10.84 10.54 1.47
CA ALA A 539 -9.48 10.39 1.97
C ALA A 539 -8.47 11.10 1.06
N GLY A 540 -8.62 10.96 -0.26
CA GLY A 540 -7.83 11.71 -1.24
C GLY A 540 -7.95 13.23 -1.05
N ASP A 541 -9.16 13.74 -0.85
CA ASP A 541 -9.41 15.17 -0.60
C ASP A 541 -8.79 15.65 0.72
N ALA A 542 -8.80 14.81 1.76
CA ALA A 542 -8.13 15.10 3.03
C ALA A 542 -6.60 15.17 2.85
N VAL A 543 -6.03 14.21 2.11
CA VAL A 543 -4.60 14.19 1.76
C VAL A 543 -4.23 15.47 1.00
N LEU A 544 -4.96 15.83 -0.06
CA LEU A 544 -4.70 17.03 -0.85
C LEU A 544 -4.75 18.31 -0.01
N ARG A 545 -5.70 18.41 0.94
CA ARG A 545 -5.78 19.52 1.90
C ARG A 545 -4.55 19.60 2.81
N THR A 546 -4.14 18.47 3.40
CA THR A 546 -2.95 18.42 4.25
C THR A 546 -1.67 18.72 3.48
N ILE A 547 -1.55 18.20 2.26
CA ILE A 547 -0.43 18.50 1.37
C ILE A 547 -0.37 19.99 1.02
N GLY A 548 -1.50 20.58 0.63
CA GLY A 548 -1.56 22.00 0.32
C GLY A 548 -1.10 22.88 1.50
N GLU A 549 -1.52 22.53 2.71
CA GLU A 549 -1.12 23.24 3.93
C GLU A 549 0.38 23.04 4.26
N ARG A 550 0.91 21.83 4.08
CA ARG A 550 2.35 21.55 4.27
C ARG A 550 3.21 22.30 3.27
N ILE A 551 2.80 22.37 2.01
CA ILE A 551 3.49 23.17 0.99
C ILE A 551 3.49 24.64 1.42
N ARG A 552 2.32 25.20 1.76
CA ARG A 552 2.16 26.60 2.18
C ARG A 552 3.03 26.97 3.39
N THR A 553 3.10 26.09 4.39
CA THR A 553 3.87 26.33 5.63
C THR A 553 5.38 26.09 5.47
N THR A 554 5.80 25.32 4.47
CA THR A 554 7.23 25.06 4.19
C THR A 554 7.88 26.21 3.43
N LEU A 555 7.10 26.94 2.64
CA LEU A 555 7.57 28.00 1.75
C LEU A 555 7.64 29.37 2.42
N ARG A 556 8.42 30.28 1.83
CA ARG A 556 8.52 31.67 2.28
C ARG A 556 7.40 32.50 1.66
N GLU A 557 7.14 33.67 2.24
CA GLU A 557 6.09 34.59 1.77
C GLU A 557 6.24 35.02 0.30
N GLN A 558 7.48 35.04 -0.21
CA GLN A 558 7.79 35.43 -1.59
C GLN A 558 7.57 34.29 -2.60
N ASP A 559 7.53 33.04 -2.13
CA ASP A 559 7.32 31.86 -2.97
C ASP A 559 5.81 31.71 -3.23
N THR A 560 5.43 31.25 -4.41
CA THR A 560 4.02 31.00 -4.74
C THR A 560 3.74 29.51 -4.86
N PRO A 561 3.00 28.93 -3.89
CA PRO A 561 2.42 27.60 -4.05
C PRO A 561 1.10 27.63 -4.82
N GLY A 562 0.87 26.62 -5.64
CA GLY A 562 -0.40 26.42 -6.32
C GLY A 562 -0.68 24.96 -6.64
N ARG A 563 -1.93 24.69 -7.04
CA ARG A 563 -2.40 23.38 -7.49
C ARG A 563 -2.93 23.51 -8.92
N LEU A 564 -2.43 22.67 -9.81
CA LEU A 564 -2.81 22.68 -11.22
C LEU A 564 -4.09 21.87 -11.47
N GLY A 565 -4.28 20.80 -10.70
CA GLY A 565 -5.42 19.90 -10.74
C GLY A 565 -5.01 18.50 -10.26
N GLY A 566 -5.97 17.65 -9.88
CA GLY A 566 -5.66 16.28 -9.44
C GLY A 566 -4.65 16.24 -8.28
N ASP A 567 -3.57 15.52 -8.47
CA ASP A 567 -2.40 15.34 -7.60
C ASP A 567 -1.20 16.25 -7.95
N GLU A 568 -1.38 17.19 -8.88
CA GLU A 568 -0.30 18.05 -9.39
C GLU A 568 -0.26 19.41 -8.66
N PHE A 569 0.90 19.72 -8.09
CA PHE A 569 1.22 20.99 -7.43
C PHE A 569 2.37 21.70 -8.15
N LEU A 570 2.40 23.03 -8.01
CA LEU A 570 3.46 23.87 -8.55
C LEU A 570 3.98 24.82 -7.47
N VAL A 571 5.29 25.00 -7.42
CA VAL A 571 5.93 26.03 -6.60
C VAL A 571 6.77 26.93 -7.49
N LEU A 572 6.48 28.23 -7.44
CA LEU A 572 7.24 29.27 -8.13
C LEU A 572 8.16 29.98 -7.13
N LEU A 573 9.46 29.94 -7.39
CA LEU A 573 10.47 30.73 -6.70
C LEU A 573 10.76 31.98 -7.54
N PRO A 574 10.49 33.19 -7.01
CA PRO A 574 10.60 34.42 -7.78
C PRO A 574 12.04 34.69 -8.24
N ALA A 575 12.16 35.48 -9.31
CA ALA A 575 13.46 35.80 -9.90
C ALA A 575 14.25 36.82 -9.07
N THR A 576 14.84 36.37 -7.95
CA THR A 576 15.60 37.21 -7.01
C THR A 576 17.11 36.94 -7.03
N PHE A 577 17.55 35.85 -7.64
CA PHE A 577 18.94 35.37 -7.57
C PHE A 577 19.83 36.00 -8.67
N GLU A 578 21.09 36.30 -8.37
CA GLU A 578 22.02 36.90 -9.36
C GLU A 578 22.56 35.88 -10.35
N ARG A 579 22.80 34.66 -9.87
CA ARG A 579 23.40 33.58 -10.66
C ARG A 579 22.44 32.41 -10.76
N ARG A 580 22.49 31.73 -11.89
CA ARG A 580 21.74 30.49 -12.15
C ARG A 580 21.99 29.43 -11.06
N ASP A 581 23.24 29.26 -10.65
CA ASP A 581 23.62 28.26 -9.64
C ASP A 581 23.03 28.56 -8.26
N ASP A 582 22.86 29.83 -7.91
CA ASP A 582 22.25 30.23 -6.64
C ASP A 582 20.74 29.94 -6.65
N ALA A 583 20.07 30.17 -7.79
CA ALA A 583 18.68 29.76 -8.01
C ALA A 583 18.52 28.23 -7.98
N ALA A 584 19.45 27.49 -8.59
CA ALA A 584 19.46 26.03 -8.58
C ALA A 584 19.60 25.48 -7.15
N LEU A 585 20.55 26.00 -6.38
CA LEU A 585 20.76 25.60 -4.98
C LEU A 585 19.54 25.93 -4.11
N ALA A 586 18.92 27.09 -4.32
CA ALA A 586 17.70 27.47 -3.62
C ALA A 586 16.54 26.53 -3.97
N ALA A 587 16.36 26.21 -5.25
CA ALA A 587 15.33 25.29 -5.73
C ALA A 587 15.52 23.88 -5.16
N GLN A 588 16.75 23.34 -5.17
CA GLN A 588 17.06 22.06 -4.54
C GLN A 588 16.75 22.08 -3.03
N THR A 589 17.14 23.15 -2.33
CA THR A 589 16.88 23.30 -0.90
C THR A 589 15.37 23.30 -0.59
N VAL A 590 14.56 23.95 -1.44
CA VAL A 590 13.10 23.95 -1.31
C VAL A 590 12.53 22.57 -1.62
N ALA A 591 13.01 21.91 -2.67
CA ALA A 591 12.61 20.55 -3.03
C ALA A 591 12.88 19.54 -1.91
N ASP A 592 14.05 19.62 -1.26
CA ASP A 592 14.41 18.75 -0.13
C ASP A 592 13.51 18.99 1.09
N LYS A 593 13.22 20.26 1.40
CA LYS A 593 12.31 20.64 2.49
C LYS A 593 10.89 20.15 2.25
N LEU A 594 10.37 20.34 1.04
CA LEU A 594 9.07 19.81 0.63
C LEU A 594 9.09 18.28 0.71
N GLY A 595 10.14 17.65 0.17
CA GLY A 595 10.40 16.22 0.28
C GLY A 595 10.27 15.68 1.70
N ALA A 596 10.88 16.37 2.68
CA ALA A 596 10.83 15.98 4.08
C ALA A 596 9.47 16.26 4.74
N ALA A 597 8.86 17.41 4.45
CA ALA A 597 7.58 17.81 5.03
C ALA A 597 6.42 16.94 4.54
N LEU A 598 6.36 16.65 3.23
CA LEU A 598 5.27 15.87 2.64
C LEU A 598 5.35 14.38 3.00
N ARG A 599 6.55 13.82 3.24
CA ARG A 599 6.74 12.43 3.69
C ARG A 599 6.23 12.13 5.10
N GLN A 600 5.93 13.15 5.89
CA GLN A 600 5.36 12.91 7.22
C GLN A 600 4.02 12.18 7.11
N PRO A 601 3.71 11.21 7.98
CA PRO A 601 2.42 10.53 7.95
C PRO A 601 1.24 11.51 8.02
N ILE A 602 0.22 11.30 7.18
CA ILE A 602 -1.03 12.07 7.20
C ILE A 602 -2.05 11.25 7.99
N PRO A 603 -2.49 11.72 9.16
CA PRO A 603 -3.49 11.01 9.94
C PRO A 603 -4.83 11.01 9.19
N HIS A 604 -5.39 9.84 8.97
CA HIS A 604 -6.72 9.67 8.41
C HIS A 604 -7.44 8.54 9.15
N GLN A 605 -8.46 8.91 9.94
CA GLN A 605 -9.15 7.97 10.85
C GLN A 605 -8.15 7.30 11.82
N ASP A 606 -8.13 5.96 11.88
CA ASP A 606 -7.25 5.17 12.73
C ASP A 606 -5.94 4.75 12.03
N GLN A 607 -5.69 5.26 10.82
CA GLN A 607 -4.53 4.91 10.01
C GLN A 607 -3.69 6.13 9.62
N ALA A 608 -2.45 5.87 9.23
CA ALA A 608 -1.49 6.86 8.81
C ALA A 608 -1.16 6.66 7.33
N ILE A 609 -1.53 7.61 6.48
CA ILE A 609 -1.22 7.58 5.04
C ILE A 609 0.15 8.20 4.84
N THR A 610 1.09 7.42 4.30
CA THR A 610 2.39 7.90 3.85
C THR A 610 2.45 7.89 2.33
N LEU A 611 2.92 8.98 1.74
CA LEU A 611 3.11 9.10 0.30
C LEU A 611 4.49 9.69 0.00
N THR A 612 4.96 9.45 -1.22
CA THR A 612 6.17 10.07 -1.76
C THR A 612 5.80 11.07 -2.85
N LEU A 613 6.78 11.84 -3.31
CA LEU A 613 6.58 12.82 -4.36
C LEU A 613 7.71 12.77 -5.38
N SER A 614 7.35 13.02 -6.63
CA SER A 614 8.28 13.23 -7.73
C SER A 614 8.33 14.73 -8.04
N ILE A 615 9.53 15.33 -8.04
CA ILE A 615 9.72 16.77 -8.25
C ILE A 615 10.58 17.03 -9.50
N GLY A 616 10.08 17.87 -10.41
CA GLY A 616 10.83 18.39 -11.55
C GLY A 616 11.11 19.87 -11.40
N ILE A 617 12.32 20.30 -11.72
CA ILE A 617 12.76 21.69 -11.54
C ILE A 617 13.19 22.29 -12.89
N ALA A 618 12.62 23.43 -13.26
CA ALA A 618 13.11 24.24 -14.38
C ALA A 618 13.56 25.62 -13.88
N LEU A 619 14.73 26.06 -14.32
CA LEU A 619 15.28 27.38 -14.00
C LEU A 619 14.96 28.35 -15.13
N TYR A 620 14.70 29.61 -14.79
CA TYR A 620 14.44 30.67 -15.77
C TYR A 620 15.20 31.95 -15.41
N GLY A 621 15.56 32.75 -16.41
CA GLY A 621 16.46 33.89 -16.23
C GLY A 621 16.59 34.82 -17.45
N ASP A 622 17.72 35.51 -17.49
CA ASP A 622 18.01 36.69 -18.34
C ASP A 622 17.86 36.50 -19.87
N GLN A 623 17.67 35.27 -20.35
CA GLN A 623 17.64 34.95 -21.79
C GLN A 623 16.31 34.38 -22.31
N ASP A 624 15.27 34.29 -21.48
CA ASP A 624 13.99 33.69 -21.88
C ASP A 624 13.03 34.72 -22.52
N ASP A 625 12.39 34.35 -23.65
CA ASP A 625 11.42 35.19 -24.36
C ASP A 625 10.05 35.29 -23.64
N ASP A 626 9.26 36.33 -23.93
CA ASP A 626 8.02 36.65 -23.20
C ASP A 626 6.89 35.58 -23.30
N ASP A 627 7.00 34.62 -24.25
CA ASP A 627 6.05 33.50 -24.46
C ASP A 627 6.46 32.17 -23.77
N HIS A 628 7.55 32.14 -23.00
CA HIS A 628 8.12 30.90 -22.44
C HIS A 628 7.46 30.31 -21.19
N ALA A 629 6.44 30.94 -20.59
CA ALA A 629 5.84 30.42 -19.34
C ALA A 629 5.29 28.98 -19.50
N THR A 630 4.66 28.68 -20.63
CA THR A 630 4.13 27.35 -20.95
C THR A 630 5.26 26.34 -21.21
N GLU A 631 6.31 26.77 -21.90
CA GLU A 631 7.48 25.93 -22.19
C GLU A 631 8.27 25.60 -20.92
N LEU A 632 8.38 26.55 -19.99
CA LEU A 632 9.03 26.34 -18.70
C LEU A 632 8.24 25.37 -17.81
N LEU A 633 6.90 25.46 -17.81
CA LEU A 633 6.06 24.46 -17.15
C LEU A 633 6.25 23.07 -17.77
N LYS A 634 6.30 22.99 -19.11
CA LYS A 634 6.57 21.74 -19.83
C LYS A 634 7.96 21.18 -19.49
N ALA A 635 8.97 22.04 -19.37
CA ALA A 635 10.32 21.65 -18.97
C ALA A 635 10.34 21.07 -17.54
N ALA A 636 9.69 21.73 -16.59
CA ALA A 636 9.57 21.24 -15.21
C ALA A 636 8.78 19.92 -15.13
N ASP A 637 7.69 19.78 -15.90
CA ASP A 637 6.91 18.54 -16.00
C ASP A 637 7.74 17.38 -16.58
N LEU A 638 8.50 17.62 -17.66
CA LEU A 638 9.42 16.61 -18.22
C LEU A 638 10.47 16.15 -17.20
N ALA A 639 10.98 17.07 -16.38
CA ALA A 639 11.91 16.74 -15.28
C ALA A 639 11.25 15.91 -14.19
N MET A 640 10.01 16.22 -13.84
CA MET A 640 9.24 15.44 -12.87
C MET A 640 8.97 14.03 -13.43
N TYR A 641 8.70 13.94 -14.73
CA TYR A 641 8.41 12.67 -15.39
C TYR A 641 9.64 11.76 -15.45
N SER A 642 10.84 12.30 -15.64
CA SER A 642 12.07 11.49 -15.57
C SER A 642 12.32 10.93 -14.17
N VAL A 643 11.99 11.67 -13.10
CA VAL A 643 11.99 11.14 -11.73
C VAL A 643 11.02 9.97 -11.60
N LYS A 644 9.80 10.09 -12.15
CA LYS A 644 8.83 9.00 -12.11
C LYS A 644 9.34 7.74 -12.80
N GLN A 645 10.08 7.88 -13.91
CA GLN A 645 10.70 6.76 -14.62
C GLN A 645 11.88 6.16 -13.84
N ALA A 646 12.66 6.98 -13.14
CA ALA A 646 13.81 6.53 -12.34
C ALA A 646 13.43 5.86 -11.01
N GLY A 647 12.15 5.55 -10.79
CA GLY A 647 11.66 4.89 -9.57
C GLY A 647 10.86 5.77 -8.61
N ARG A 648 10.51 7.00 -9.03
CA ARG A 648 9.75 8.00 -8.24
C ARG A 648 10.51 8.50 -7.00
N ASN A 649 9.85 9.26 -6.12
CA ASN A 649 10.41 9.72 -4.84
C ASN A 649 11.77 10.43 -4.97
N GLY A 650 11.85 11.42 -5.87
CA GLY A 650 13.12 12.08 -6.20
C GLY A 650 12.94 13.49 -6.73
N VAL A 651 14.07 14.08 -7.13
CA VAL A 651 14.14 15.43 -7.67
C VAL A 651 15.04 15.39 -8.91
N ALA A 652 14.60 16.01 -10.01
CA ALA A 652 15.43 16.21 -11.19
C ALA A 652 15.33 17.64 -11.69
N PHE A 653 16.44 18.16 -12.19
CA PHE A 653 16.46 19.39 -12.97
C PHE A 653 16.20 19.08 -14.44
N PHE A 654 15.53 20.00 -15.13
CA PHE A 654 15.38 19.91 -16.57
C PHE A 654 16.73 20.04 -17.27
N ASP A 655 17.00 19.08 -18.15
CA ASP A 655 18.11 19.05 -19.09
C ASP A 655 17.53 18.83 -20.50
N PRO A 656 17.92 19.62 -21.53
CA PRO A 656 17.52 19.39 -22.91
C PRO A 656 17.73 17.95 -23.42
N GLU A 657 18.76 17.23 -22.94
CA GLU A 657 18.99 15.83 -23.33
C GLU A 657 17.87 14.89 -22.87
N MET A 658 17.18 15.23 -21.78
CA MET A 658 16.04 14.47 -21.25
C MET A 658 14.83 14.51 -22.18
N GLU A 659 14.57 15.64 -22.85
CA GLU A 659 13.49 15.73 -23.85
C GLU A 659 13.78 14.78 -25.03
N ALA A 660 15.03 14.73 -25.48
CA ALA A 660 15.46 13.83 -26.54
C ALA A 660 15.29 12.35 -26.12
N ALA A 661 15.69 11.99 -24.90
CA ALA A 661 15.56 10.64 -24.36
C ALA A 661 14.08 10.20 -24.23
N ILE A 662 13.21 11.06 -23.71
CA ILE A 662 11.76 10.79 -23.59
C ILE A 662 11.13 10.61 -24.98
N ARG A 663 11.49 11.47 -25.94
CA ARG A 663 11.02 11.36 -27.34
C ARG A 663 11.51 10.07 -27.99
N GLN A 664 12.79 9.73 -27.83
CA GLN A 664 13.36 8.48 -28.33
C GLN A 664 12.66 7.26 -27.71
N ARG A 665 12.36 7.29 -26.41
CA ARG A 665 11.64 6.21 -25.72
C ARG A 665 10.22 6.03 -26.23
N HIS A 666 9.48 7.13 -26.43
CA HIS A 666 8.14 7.07 -27.05
C HIS A 666 8.18 6.54 -28.47
N GLN A 667 9.17 6.98 -29.26
CA GLN A 667 9.39 6.45 -30.60
C GLN A 667 9.68 4.95 -30.56
N LEU A 668 10.58 4.51 -29.67
CA LEU A 668 10.93 3.10 -29.47
C LEU A 668 9.71 2.25 -29.08
N GLN A 669 8.80 2.78 -28.25
CA GLN A 669 7.56 2.09 -27.88
C GLN A 669 6.66 1.90 -29.09
N HIS A 670 6.46 2.97 -29.88
CA HIS A 670 5.65 2.91 -31.09
C HIS A 670 6.25 1.93 -32.11
N ASP A 671 7.56 2.00 -32.32
CA ASP A 671 8.29 1.13 -33.23
C ASP A 671 8.23 -0.34 -32.75
N LEU A 672 8.31 -0.61 -31.45
CA LEU A 672 8.22 -1.96 -30.91
C LEU A 672 6.83 -2.58 -31.14
N ALA A 673 5.77 -1.80 -30.89
CA ALA A 673 4.40 -2.26 -31.14
C ALA A 673 4.23 -2.66 -32.62
N ARG A 674 4.76 -1.85 -33.55
CA ARG A 674 4.78 -2.18 -34.98
C ARG A 674 5.65 -3.39 -35.29
N ALA A 675 6.82 -3.52 -34.67
CA ALA A 675 7.77 -4.60 -34.93
C ALA A 675 7.20 -5.99 -34.58
N ILE A 676 6.38 -6.07 -33.54
CA ILE A 676 5.66 -7.29 -33.14
C ILE A 676 4.72 -7.76 -34.25
N GLU A 677 4.03 -6.83 -34.94
CA GLU A 677 3.11 -7.14 -36.03
C GLU A 677 3.80 -7.33 -37.39
N ALA A 678 4.83 -6.53 -37.67
CA ALA A 678 5.51 -6.45 -38.97
C ALA A 678 6.57 -7.54 -39.21
N GLY A 679 6.81 -8.42 -38.23
CA GLY A 679 7.79 -9.50 -38.37
C GLY A 679 9.23 -9.01 -38.38
N GLU A 680 9.55 -7.95 -37.63
CA GLU A 680 10.94 -7.44 -37.44
C GLU A 680 11.68 -8.14 -36.28
N LEU A 681 10.96 -8.94 -35.50
CA LEU A 681 11.52 -9.73 -34.43
C LEU A 681 12.14 -11.04 -34.96
N ARG A 682 13.21 -11.49 -34.32
CA ARG A 682 13.91 -12.76 -34.60
C ARG A 682 14.15 -13.49 -33.29
N VAL A 683 14.08 -14.81 -33.33
CA VAL A 683 14.54 -15.66 -32.22
C VAL A 683 15.97 -16.08 -32.51
N TYR A 684 16.87 -15.78 -31.58
CA TYR A 684 18.23 -16.31 -31.57
C TYR A 684 18.29 -17.43 -30.53
N LEU A 685 19.20 -18.38 -30.72
CA LEU A 685 19.37 -19.52 -29.84
C LEU A 685 20.74 -19.49 -29.21
N GLN A 686 20.78 -19.68 -27.89
CA GLN A 686 22.03 -19.95 -27.19
C GLN A 686 22.11 -21.43 -26.77
N PRO A 687 23.20 -22.15 -27.11
CA PRO A 687 23.31 -23.57 -26.77
C PRO A 687 23.42 -23.82 -25.26
N GLN A 688 22.68 -24.83 -24.79
CA GLN A 688 22.83 -25.43 -23.48
C GLN A 688 23.45 -26.83 -23.63
N VAL A 689 24.52 -27.11 -22.89
CA VAL A 689 25.29 -28.35 -23.01
C VAL A 689 25.30 -29.16 -21.72
N ASN A 690 25.41 -30.48 -21.86
CA ASN A 690 25.62 -31.37 -20.72
C ASN A 690 27.10 -31.46 -20.31
N ALA A 691 27.39 -32.24 -19.26
CA ALA A 691 28.75 -32.49 -18.78
C ALA A 691 29.72 -33.09 -19.82
N ALA A 692 29.22 -33.69 -20.91
CA ALA A 692 30.03 -34.20 -22.01
C ALA A 692 30.27 -33.16 -23.12
N GLY A 693 29.80 -31.92 -22.95
CA GLY A 693 29.88 -30.84 -23.94
C GLY A 693 28.90 -31.00 -25.11
N ARG A 694 27.91 -31.90 -25.01
CA ARG A 694 26.90 -32.10 -26.05
C ARG A 694 25.74 -31.15 -25.86
N ILE A 695 25.21 -30.62 -26.96
CA ILE A 695 24.04 -29.74 -26.95
C ILE A 695 22.82 -30.59 -26.62
N VAL A 696 22.13 -30.22 -25.55
CA VAL A 696 20.89 -30.88 -25.10
C VAL A 696 19.66 -30.00 -25.31
N GLY A 697 19.86 -28.69 -25.44
CA GLY A 697 18.81 -27.73 -25.71
C GLY A 697 19.36 -26.35 -26.06
N ALA A 698 18.47 -25.37 -26.11
CA ALA A 698 18.84 -23.98 -26.28
C ALA A 698 17.89 -23.03 -25.56
N GLU A 699 18.40 -21.87 -25.17
CA GLU A 699 17.58 -20.76 -24.73
C GLU A 699 17.18 -19.88 -25.93
N ALA A 700 15.87 -19.63 -26.05
CA ALA A 700 15.29 -18.74 -27.05
C ALA A 700 15.37 -17.28 -26.58
N LEU A 701 16.20 -16.52 -27.28
CA LEU A 701 16.49 -15.13 -26.96
C LEU A 701 15.97 -14.22 -28.07
N VAL A 702 14.98 -13.39 -27.73
CA VAL A 702 14.40 -12.44 -28.69
C VAL A 702 15.41 -11.38 -29.11
N ARG A 703 15.41 -11.03 -30.38
CA ARG A 703 16.22 -9.98 -31.00
C ARG A 703 15.33 -9.12 -31.87
N TRP A 704 15.49 -7.81 -31.80
CA TRP A 704 14.77 -6.89 -32.67
C TRP A 704 15.72 -6.36 -33.74
N LEU A 705 15.51 -6.83 -34.97
CA LEU A 705 16.25 -6.40 -36.14
C LEU A 705 15.36 -5.47 -36.95
N ARG A 706 15.60 -4.16 -36.85
CA ARG A 706 14.84 -3.15 -37.58
C ARG A 706 15.01 -3.32 -39.09
N ALA A 707 14.08 -2.76 -39.86
CA ALA A 707 14.09 -2.81 -41.32
C ALA A 707 15.36 -2.22 -41.96
N ASP A 708 16.05 -1.31 -41.28
CA ASP A 708 17.32 -0.72 -41.71
C ASP A 708 18.55 -1.60 -41.42
N GLY A 709 18.35 -2.77 -40.79
CA GLY A 709 19.40 -3.71 -40.39
C GLY A 709 19.98 -3.45 -38.99
N THR A 710 19.48 -2.46 -38.25
CA THR A 710 19.95 -2.16 -36.89
C THR A 710 19.41 -3.18 -35.89
N LEU A 711 20.32 -3.77 -35.11
CA LEU A 711 19.96 -4.71 -34.03
C LEU A 711 19.77 -3.93 -32.71
N VAL A 712 18.53 -3.89 -32.22
CA VAL A 712 18.21 -3.30 -30.92
C VAL A 712 18.42 -4.34 -29.81
N PRO A 713 19.23 -4.06 -28.78
CA PRO A 713 19.52 -5.01 -27.72
C PRO A 713 18.30 -5.24 -26.82
N PRO A 714 18.10 -6.47 -26.29
CA PRO A 714 16.98 -6.78 -25.38
C PRO A 714 16.86 -5.85 -24.16
N GLY A 715 17.98 -5.43 -23.59
CA GLY A 715 18.02 -4.51 -22.44
C GLY A 715 17.42 -3.13 -22.72
N GLU A 716 17.24 -2.74 -23.98
CA GLU A 716 16.63 -1.45 -24.33
C GLU A 716 15.09 -1.57 -24.47
N PHE A 717 14.60 -2.65 -25.07
CA PHE A 717 13.17 -2.78 -25.41
C PHE A 717 12.36 -3.70 -24.50
N ILE A 718 12.96 -4.67 -23.80
CA ILE A 718 12.21 -5.55 -22.86
C ILE A 718 11.67 -4.77 -21.66
N PRO A 719 12.48 -3.93 -20.95
CA PRO A 719 11.95 -3.13 -19.84
C PRO A 719 10.81 -2.19 -20.28
N LEU A 720 10.96 -1.59 -21.47
CA LEU A 720 9.92 -0.78 -22.07
C LEU A 720 8.65 -1.59 -22.36
N ALA A 721 8.78 -2.82 -22.86
CA ALA A 721 7.66 -3.70 -23.13
C ALA A 721 6.91 -4.07 -21.84
N GLU A 722 7.62 -4.31 -20.74
CA GLU A 722 7.02 -4.64 -19.44
C GLU A 722 6.22 -3.47 -18.88
N GLU A 723 6.80 -2.27 -18.86
CA GLU A 723 6.15 -1.04 -18.40
C GLU A 723 4.89 -0.73 -19.21
N THR A 724 4.97 -0.83 -20.54
CA THR A 724 3.88 -0.45 -21.46
C THR A 724 2.86 -1.55 -21.67
N GLY A 725 3.14 -2.78 -21.21
CA GLY A 725 2.28 -3.95 -21.43
C GLY A 725 2.47 -4.65 -22.78
N LEU A 726 3.34 -4.13 -23.66
CA LEU A 726 3.73 -4.79 -24.91
C LEU A 726 4.46 -6.13 -24.68
N ILE A 727 4.91 -6.42 -23.45
CA ILE A 727 5.51 -7.71 -23.09
C ILE A 727 4.54 -8.89 -23.27
N LEU A 728 3.23 -8.66 -23.16
CA LEU A 728 2.22 -9.70 -23.35
C LEU A 728 2.18 -10.17 -24.82
N PRO A 729 1.90 -9.29 -25.81
CA PRO A 729 1.91 -9.70 -27.22
C PRO A 729 3.32 -10.12 -27.70
N LEU A 730 4.39 -9.50 -27.19
CA LEU A 730 5.76 -9.92 -27.49
C LEU A 730 6.02 -11.37 -27.02
N GLY A 731 5.62 -11.68 -25.79
CA GLY A 731 5.76 -12.99 -25.19
C GLY A 731 4.97 -14.07 -25.93
N ASP A 732 3.73 -13.77 -26.33
CA ASP A 732 2.90 -14.66 -27.14
C ASP A 732 3.56 -14.94 -28.50
N TRP A 733 4.15 -13.92 -29.13
CA TRP A 733 4.91 -14.10 -30.37
C TRP A 733 6.12 -15.03 -30.16
N VAL A 734 6.92 -14.82 -29.11
CA VAL A 734 8.09 -15.67 -28.81
C VAL A 734 7.66 -17.12 -28.58
N LEU A 735 6.60 -17.34 -27.81
CA LEU A 735 6.05 -18.67 -27.52
C LEU A 735 5.60 -19.40 -28.80
N GLN A 736 4.93 -18.68 -29.71
CA GLN A 736 4.51 -19.24 -31.00
C GLN A 736 5.71 -19.59 -31.90
N GLN A 737 6.75 -18.76 -31.94
CA GLN A 737 7.98 -19.06 -32.68
C GLN A 737 8.72 -20.26 -32.09
N ALA A 738 8.80 -20.34 -30.76
CA ALA A 738 9.40 -21.47 -30.05
C ALA A 738 8.66 -22.78 -30.36
N ALA A 739 7.33 -22.77 -30.28
CA ALA A 739 6.51 -23.95 -30.57
C ALA A 739 6.63 -24.40 -32.04
N ALA A 740 6.62 -23.46 -32.99
CA ALA A 740 6.82 -23.75 -34.40
C ALA A 740 8.21 -24.36 -34.67
N LEU A 741 9.25 -23.86 -33.99
CA LEU A 741 10.60 -24.37 -34.11
C LEU A 741 10.75 -25.79 -33.57
N LEU A 742 10.22 -26.06 -32.37
CA LEU A 742 10.19 -27.39 -31.79
C LEU A 742 9.47 -28.39 -32.69
N ARG A 743 8.36 -27.99 -33.34
CA ARG A 743 7.66 -28.86 -34.30
C ARG A 743 8.53 -29.18 -35.51
N ARG A 744 9.23 -28.18 -36.05
CA ARG A 744 10.17 -28.38 -37.17
C ARG A 744 11.29 -29.34 -36.80
N TRP A 745 11.78 -29.28 -35.56
CA TRP A 745 12.82 -30.19 -35.09
C TRP A 745 12.37 -31.64 -34.93
N GLN A 746 11.07 -31.90 -34.73
CA GLN A 746 10.56 -33.27 -34.61
C GLN A 746 10.79 -34.13 -35.86
N ASP A 747 10.96 -33.52 -37.04
CA ASP A 747 11.21 -34.23 -38.29
C ASP A 747 12.71 -34.53 -38.52
N ASP A 748 13.61 -34.04 -37.65
CA ASP A 748 15.06 -34.26 -37.71
C ASP A 748 15.53 -35.14 -36.54
N PRO A 749 16.03 -36.37 -36.78
CA PRO A 749 16.43 -37.28 -35.71
C PRO A 749 17.50 -36.74 -34.74
N VAL A 750 18.31 -35.76 -35.17
CA VAL A 750 19.34 -35.15 -34.32
C VAL A 750 18.74 -34.04 -33.44
N LEU A 751 17.74 -33.33 -33.94
CA LEU A 751 17.16 -32.17 -33.26
C LEU A 751 15.89 -32.51 -32.48
N ALA A 752 15.21 -33.60 -32.80
CA ALA A 752 13.92 -33.98 -32.22
C ALA A 752 13.93 -34.16 -30.70
N GLY A 753 15.10 -34.45 -30.12
CA GLY A 753 15.28 -34.60 -28.68
C GLY A 753 15.73 -33.33 -27.94
N LEU A 754 15.98 -32.22 -28.64
CA LEU A 754 16.43 -30.97 -28.02
C LEU A 754 15.25 -30.24 -27.38
N HIS A 755 15.47 -29.72 -26.16
CA HIS A 755 14.52 -28.81 -25.53
C HIS A 755 14.82 -27.35 -25.89
N LEU A 756 13.81 -26.49 -25.74
CA LEU A 756 13.91 -25.07 -26.00
C LEU A 756 13.33 -24.28 -24.81
N SER A 757 14.17 -23.50 -24.16
CA SER A 757 13.83 -22.70 -23.00
C SER A 757 13.37 -21.30 -23.42
N VAL A 758 12.27 -20.80 -22.84
CA VAL A 758 11.68 -19.49 -23.15
C VAL A 758 11.49 -18.69 -21.87
N ASN A 759 12.05 -17.49 -21.85
CA ASN A 759 11.90 -16.54 -20.74
C ASN A 759 10.47 -16.01 -20.62
N VAL A 760 9.95 -15.96 -19.39
CA VAL A 760 8.60 -15.46 -19.08
C VAL A 760 8.71 -14.32 -18.08
N SER A 761 8.26 -13.12 -18.48
CA SER A 761 8.18 -11.98 -17.57
C SER A 761 7.14 -12.19 -16.46
N ALA A 762 7.33 -11.54 -15.32
CA ALA A 762 6.36 -11.58 -14.22
C ALA A 762 4.97 -11.06 -14.62
N LYS A 763 4.91 -10.12 -15.58
CA LYS A 763 3.63 -9.60 -16.08
C LYS A 763 2.90 -10.60 -16.97
N GLN A 764 3.61 -11.36 -17.80
CA GLN A 764 3.02 -12.48 -18.55
C GLN A 764 2.52 -13.57 -17.61
N PHE A 765 3.34 -13.96 -16.64
CA PHE A 765 3.02 -15.08 -15.76
C PHE A 765 1.78 -14.82 -14.89
N ARG A 766 1.57 -13.57 -14.47
CA ARG A 766 0.39 -13.14 -13.71
C ARG A 766 -0.89 -12.99 -14.55
N ASP A 767 -0.80 -13.04 -15.87
CA ASP A 767 -1.99 -13.03 -16.70
C ASP A 767 -2.76 -14.34 -16.51
N PRO A 768 -4.02 -14.30 -16.03
CA PRO A 768 -4.81 -15.52 -15.81
C PRO A 768 -4.97 -16.38 -17.06
N ALA A 769 -4.85 -15.80 -18.26
CA ALA A 769 -4.95 -16.52 -19.53
C ALA A 769 -3.62 -17.14 -19.99
N PHE A 770 -2.50 -16.91 -19.30
CA PHE A 770 -1.17 -17.40 -19.73
C PHE A 770 -1.11 -18.92 -19.89
N GLY A 771 -1.56 -19.67 -18.87
CA GLY A 771 -1.57 -21.14 -18.93
C GLY A 771 -2.40 -21.70 -20.08
N GLN A 772 -3.50 -21.01 -20.45
CA GLN A 772 -4.32 -21.37 -21.60
C GLN A 772 -3.60 -21.06 -22.93
N ARG A 773 -2.87 -19.95 -23.02
CA ARG A 773 -2.09 -19.61 -24.23
C ARG A 773 -0.95 -20.60 -24.48
N VAL A 774 -0.27 -21.06 -23.42
CA VAL A 774 0.73 -22.13 -23.51
C VAL A 774 0.09 -23.41 -24.05
N GLN A 775 -1.03 -23.83 -23.46
CA GLN A 775 -1.77 -25.01 -23.93
C GLN A 775 -2.17 -24.90 -25.41
N GLN A 776 -2.66 -23.73 -25.84
CA GLN A 776 -3.04 -23.48 -27.23
C GLN A 776 -1.83 -23.57 -28.18
N ALA A 777 -0.68 -22.99 -27.82
CA ALA A 777 0.53 -23.08 -28.63
C ALA A 777 1.02 -24.53 -28.79
N LEU A 778 1.02 -25.30 -27.71
CA LEU A 778 1.37 -26.73 -27.73
C LEU A 778 0.42 -27.53 -28.64
N ALA A 779 -0.89 -27.32 -28.49
CA ALA A 779 -1.92 -28.02 -29.25
C ALA A 779 -1.91 -27.66 -30.75
N GLN A 780 -1.70 -26.38 -31.07
CA GLN A 780 -1.68 -25.88 -32.45
C GLN A 780 -0.52 -26.48 -33.26
N HIS A 781 0.66 -26.62 -32.64
CA HIS A 781 1.85 -27.14 -33.33
C HIS A 781 2.07 -28.64 -33.10
N GLY A 782 1.35 -29.27 -32.17
CA GLY A 782 1.44 -30.71 -31.89
C GLY A 782 2.81 -31.13 -31.33
N ILE A 783 3.43 -30.28 -30.50
CA ILE A 783 4.74 -30.54 -29.92
C ILE A 783 4.65 -31.29 -28.60
N PRO A 784 5.60 -32.21 -28.30
CA PRO A 784 5.69 -32.79 -26.96
C PRO A 784 5.99 -31.69 -25.93
N ALA A 785 5.11 -31.53 -24.93
CA ALA A 785 5.18 -30.44 -23.96
C ALA A 785 6.52 -30.36 -23.21
N ARG A 786 7.12 -31.52 -22.89
CA ARG A 786 8.41 -31.63 -22.19
C ARG A 786 9.61 -31.01 -22.92
N LEU A 787 9.47 -30.72 -24.21
CA LEU A 787 10.53 -30.08 -25.00
C LEU A 787 10.47 -28.55 -24.92
N LEU A 788 9.37 -27.98 -24.41
CA LEU A 788 9.27 -26.58 -24.07
C LEU A 788 9.60 -26.42 -22.59
N GLU A 789 10.62 -25.62 -22.29
CA GLU A 789 10.95 -25.21 -20.93
C GLU A 789 10.58 -23.73 -20.74
N LEU A 790 9.87 -23.39 -19.67
CA LEU A 790 9.56 -22.00 -19.33
C LEU A 790 10.47 -21.53 -18.20
N GLU A 791 11.23 -20.46 -18.45
CA GLU A 791 12.14 -19.86 -17.48
C GLU A 791 11.43 -18.72 -16.76
N ILE A 792 11.36 -18.83 -15.43
CA ILE A 792 10.58 -17.96 -14.58
C ILE A 792 11.50 -17.39 -13.52
N THR A 793 11.53 -16.06 -13.42
CA THR A 793 12.33 -15.40 -12.38
C THR A 793 11.67 -15.51 -11.02
N GLU A 794 12.49 -15.44 -9.98
CA GLU A 794 12.03 -15.51 -8.60
C GLU A 794 11.05 -14.39 -8.19
N SER A 795 11.14 -13.23 -8.85
CA SER A 795 10.31 -12.06 -8.59
C SER A 795 8.80 -12.32 -8.69
N VAL A 796 8.43 -13.35 -9.48
CA VAL A 796 7.05 -13.81 -9.66
C VAL A 796 6.39 -14.21 -8.33
N PHE A 797 7.17 -14.66 -7.35
CA PHE A 797 6.66 -15.18 -6.07
C PHE A 797 6.47 -14.11 -4.99
N LEU A 798 6.92 -12.88 -5.21
CA LEU A 798 6.95 -11.83 -4.17
C LEU A 798 5.58 -11.24 -3.84
N GLU A 799 4.66 -11.22 -4.81
CA GLU A 799 3.37 -10.53 -4.67
C GLU A 799 2.20 -11.49 -4.41
N ASP A 800 2.09 -12.59 -5.16
CA ASP A 800 1.00 -13.57 -5.05
C ASP A 800 1.49 -14.99 -5.33
N LEU A 801 2.01 -15.62 -4.27
CA LEU A 801 2.54 -16.98 -4.32
C LEU A 801 1.47 -18.03 -4.64
N GLU A 802 0.23 -17.84 -4.18
CA GLU A 802 -0.85 -18.84 -4.35
C GLU A 802 -1.31 -18.91 -5.80
N SER A 803 -1.55 -17.75 -6.42
CA SER A 803 -1.83 -17.67 -7.85
C SER A 803 -0.66 -18.24 -8.66
N ALA A 804 0.57 -17.88 -8.28
CA ALA A 804 1.74 -18.38 -8.99
C ALA A 804 1.87 -19.91 -8.92
N ARG A 805 1.65 -20.49 -7.74
CA ARG A 805 1.64 -21.93 -7.52
C ARG A 805 0.55 -22.64 -8.34
N ALA A 806 -0.64 -22.07 -8.40
CA ALA A 806 -1.73 -22.63 -9.20
C ALA A 806 -1.37 -22.67 -10.69
N THR A 807 -0.79 -21.58 -11.22
CA THR A 807 -0.32 -21.51 -12.61
C THR A 807 0.81 -22.50 -12.89
N LEU A 808 1.82 -22.60 -12.02
CA LEU A 808 2.90 -23.59 -12.17
C LEU A 808 2.37 -25.02 -12.22
N ARG A 809 1.48 -25.40 -11.30
CA ARG A 809 0.87 -26.74 -11.31
C ARG A 809 0.03 -27.00 -12.56
N ALA A 810 -0.65 -25.98 -13.08
CA ALA A 810 -1.40 -26.11 -14.32
C ALA A 810 -0.48 -26.33 -15.53
N LEU A 811 0.69 -25.69 -15.57
CA LEU A 811 1.70 -25.88 -16.62
C LEU A 811 2.40 -27.25 -16.50
N ASP A 812 2.79 -27.64 -15.29
CA ASP A 812 3.36 -28.95 -14.99
C ASP A 812 2.39 -30.09 -15.35
N ALA A 813 1.09 -29.94 -15.03
CA ALA A 813 0.07 -30.90 -15.44
C ALA A 813 -0.11 -31.03 -16.96
N GLN A 814 0.30 -30.02 -17.73
CA GLN A 814 0.36 -30.09 -19.20
C GLN A 814 1.64 -30.79 -19.70
N GLY A 815 2.60 -31.04 -18.82
CA GLY A 815 3.89 -31.66 -19.10
C GLY A 815 4.95 -30.69 -19.62
N VAL A 816 4.78 -29.38 -19.39
CA VAL A 816 5.77 -28.34 -19.73
C VAL A 816 6.86 -28.34 -18.67
N SER A 817 8.13 -28.29 -19.10
CA SER A 817 9.26 -28.21 -18.18
C SER A 817 9.38 -26.81 -17.58
N LEU A 818 9.73 -26.68 -16.31
CA LEU A 818 9.79 -25.41 -15.60
C LEU A 818 11.18 -25.16 -15.04
N ALA A 819 11.76 -24.01 -15.35
CA ALA A 819 13.05 -23.58 -14.85
C ALA A 819 12.93 -22.33 -13.98
N LEU A 820 13.64 -22.34 -12.84
CA LEU A 820 13.79 -21.16 -11.99
C LEU A 820 15.04 -20.38 -12.42
N ASP A 821 14.81 -19.16 -12.90
CA ASP A 821 15.85 -18.28 -13.45
C ASP A 821 16.35 -17.24 -12.43
N ASP A 822 17.57 -16.73 -12.64
CA ASP A 822 18.25 -15.74 -11.79
C ASP A 822 18.35 -16.14 -10.29
N PHE A 823 18.42 -17.44 -10.01
CA PHE A 823 18.39 -17.93 -8.63
C PHE A 823 19.59 -17.44 -7.82
N GLY A 824 19.31 -16.83 -6.66
CA GLY A 824 20.32 -16.28 -5.75
C GLY A 824 20.46 -14.75 -5.79
N THR A 825 19.72 -14.05 -6.66
CA THR A 825 19.68 -12.58 -6.71
C THR A 825 18.49 -11.96 -5.96
N GLY A 826 17.52 -12.77 -5.50
CA GLY A 826 16.26 -12.37 -4.85
C GLY A 826 15.99 -12.95 -3.44
N TYR A 827 14.72 -12.86 -3.01
CA TYR A 827 14.13 -13.24 -1.72
C TYR A 827 13.55 -14.68 -1.68
N SER A 828 14.24 -15.69 -2.24
CA SER A 828 13.73 -17.06 -2.25
C SER A 828 13.58 -17.62 -0.85
N SER A 829 12.34 -17.86 -0.42
CA SER A 829 12.10 -18.80 0.68
C SER A 829 12.28 -20.21 0.14
N LEU A 830 13.38 -20.87 0.52
CA LEU A 830 13.68 -22.27 0.20
C LEU A 830 12.50 -23.23 0.46
N ALA A 831 11.62 -22.86 1.39
CA ALA A 831 10.36 -23.53 1.67
C ALA A 831 9.49 -23.78 0.44
N TYR A 832 9.28 -22.77 -0.40
CA TYR A 832 8.35 -22.89 -1.53
C TYR A 832 9.01 -23.58 -2.72
N LEU A 833 10.32 -23.41 -2.90
CA LEU A 833 11.08 -24.12 -3.92
C LEU A 833 10.93 -25.64 -3.85
N ALA A 834 10.76 -26.21 -2.64
CA ALA A 834 10.53 -27.64 -2.47
C ALA A 834 9.10 -28.08 -2.84
N GLU A 835 8.12 -27.18 -2.84
CA GLU A 835 6.70 -27.47 -3.14
C GLU A 835 6.29 -27.13 -4.58
N LEU A 836 7.13 -26.37 -5.29
CA LEU A 836 6.88 -25.93 -6.66
C LEU A 836 7.45 -26.93 -7.67
N PRO A 837 6.74 -27.19 -8.78
CA PRO A 837 7.12 -28.22 -9.75
C PRO A 837 8.22 -27.71 -10.70
N PHE A 838 9.36 -27.29 -10.17
CA PHE A 838 10.51 -26.91 -10.99
C PHE A 838 11.37 -28.12 -11.33
N ASP A 839 11.82 -28.19 -12.59
CA ASP A 839 12.74 -29.22 -13.10
C ASP A 839 14.19 -28.75 -13.06
N THR A 840 14.41 -27.45 -13.30
CA THR A 840 15.74 -26.86 -13.47
C THR A 840 15.93 -25.63 -12.57
N ILE A 841 17.11 -25.48 -11.96
CA ILE A 841 17.55 -24.25 -11.30
C ILE A 841 18.72 -23.67 -12.10
N LYS A 842 18.62 -22.40 -12.49
CA LYS A 842 19.67 -21.67 -13.23
C LYS A 842 20.51 -20.81 -12.27
N ILE A 843 21.84 -20.94 -12.33
CA ILE A 843 22.80 -20.13 -11.57
C ILE A 843 23.12 -18.88 -12.39
N ASP A 844 22.79 -17.69 -11.86
CA ASP A 844 23.04 -16.40 -12.52
C ASP A 844 24.54 -16.22 -12.86
N GLN A 845 24.79 -15.73 -14.07
CA GLN A 845 26.13 -15.44 -14.61
C GLN A 845 27.02 -14.58 -13.70
N ARG A 846 26.46 -13.70 -12.85
CA ARG A 846 27.20 -12.82 -11.92
C ARG A 846 28.01 -13.61 -10.89
N PHE A 847 27.57 -14.81 -10.53
CA PHE A 847 28.33 -15.70 -9.65
C PHE A 847 29.42 -16.44 -10.44
N VAL A 848 29.08 -16.95 -11.62
CA VAL A 848 29.99 -17.71 -12.49
C VAL A 848 31.14 -16.85 -13.01
N ALA A 849 30.87 -15.59 -13.38
CA ALA A 849 31.87 -14.65 -13.88
C ALA A 849 32.99 -14.35 -12.88
N ARG A 850 32.74 -14.54 -11.57
CA ARG A 850 33.70 -14.26 -10.48
C ARG A 850 34.46 -15.49 -9.98
N LEU A 851 34.19 -16.68 -10.53
CA LEU A 851 34.95 -17.90 -10.25
C LEU A 851 36.43 -17.73 -10.60
N GLY A 852 37.32 -18.13 -9.69
CA GLY A 852 38.78 -18.06 -9.89
C GLY A 852 39.44 -16.74 -9.45
N GLN A 853 38.67 -15.73 -9.00
CA GLN A 853 39.20 -14.43 -8.54
C GLN A 853 39.36 -14.31 -7.00
N HIS A 854 39.57 -15.43 -6.29
CA HIS A 854 39.66 -15.51 -4.81
C HIS A 854 38.36 -15.16 -4.05
N SER A 855 37.20 -15.21 -4.70
CA SER A 855 35.89 -14.98 -4.05
C SER A 855 35.34 -16.25 -3.38
N ARG A 856 35.74 -16.51 -2.13
CA ARG A 856 35.20 -17.64 -1.34
C ARG A 856 33.67 -17.60 -1.20
N GLN A 857 33.08 -16.41 -1.28
CA GLN A 857 31.64 -16.21 -1.11
C GLN A 857 30.84 -16.68 -2.34
N ASP A 858 31.29 -16.36 -3.55
CA ASP A 858 30.59 -16.79 -4.78
C ASP A 858 30.73 -18.31 -4.99
N GLU A 859 31.89 -18.88 -4.66
CA GLU A 859 32.12 -20.34 -4.62
C GLU A 859 31.16 -21.05 -3.64
N ALA A 860 30.97 -20.49 -2.44
CA ALA A 860 30.02 -21.02 -1.46
C ALA A 860 28.57 -20.94 -1.97
N ILE A 861 28.19 -19.86 -2.67
CA ILE A 861 26.85 -19.72 -3.25
C ILE A 861 26.62 -20.79 -4.32
N ILE A 862 27.55 -20.93 -5.27
CA ILE A 862 27.45 -21.91 -6.38
C ILE A 862 27.34 -23.33 -5.83
N THR A 863 28.23 -23.73 -4.91
CA THR A 863 28.19 -25.07 -4.31
C THR A 863 26.93 -25.32 -3.50
N THR A 864 26.37 -24.29 -2.86
CA THR A 864 25.07 -24.37 -2.18
C THR A 864 23.93 -24.60 -3.17
N ILE A 865 23.89 -23.86 -4.28
CA ILE A 865 22.84 -24.02 -5.31
C ILE A 865 22.91 -25.41 -5.94
N ILE A 866 24.11 -25.89 -6.28
CA ILE A 866 24.30 -27.23 -6.82
C ILE A 866 23.82 -28.30 -5.81
N SER A 867 24.18 -28.14 -4.53
CA SER A 867 23.74 -29.06 -3.48
C SER A 867 22.22 -29.04 -3.27
N LEU A 868 21.60 -27.88 -3.40
CA LEU A 868 20.15 -27.71 -3.31
C LEU A 868 19.43 -28.43 -4.45
N GLY A 869 19.83 -28.20 -5.69
CA GLY A 869 19.23 -28.86 -6.86
C GLY A 869 19.31 -30.38 -6.72
N ARG A 870 20.46 -30.91 -6.30
CA ARG A 870 20.62 -32.35 -6.01
C ARG A 870 19.65 -32.86 -4.93
N LYS A 871 19.47 -32.13 -3.83
CA LYS A 871 18.56 -32.52 -2.74
C LYS A 871 17.09 -32.47 -3.16
N LEU A 872 16.72 -31.51 -4.01
CA LEU A 872 15.36 -31.33 -4.53
C LEU A 872 15.09 -32.13 -5.82
N ARG A 873 16.07 -32.91 -6.30
CA ARG A 873 16.01 -33.68 -7.56
C ARG A 873 15.77 -32.80 -8.80
N MET A 874 16.23 -31.56 -8.74
CA MET A 874 16.23 -30.61 -9.86
C MET A 874 17.58 -30.65 -10.57
N GLN A 875 17.56 -30.46 -11.89
CA GLN A 875 18.76 -30.18 -12.65
C GLN A 875 19.30 -28.79 -12.29
N VAL A 876 20.60 -28.62 -12.47
CA VAL A 876 21.27 -27.34 -12.19
C VAL A 876 22.02 -26.94 -13.45
N LEU A 877 21.67 -25.77 -13.98
CA LEU A 877 22.27 -25.16 -15.13
C LEU A 877 23.08 -23.94 -14.70
N ALA A 878 24.33 -23.83 -15.11
CA ALA A 878 25.15 -22.66 -14.84
C ALA A 878 25.26 -21.77 -16.08
N GLU A 879 24.94 -20.49 -15.92
CA GLU A 879 24.99 -19.50 -16.98
C GLU A 879 26.32 -18.73 -17.04
N GLY A 880 26.60 -18.08 -18.16
CA GLY A 880 27.76 -17.20 -18.28
C GLY A 880 29.11 -17.94 -18.20
N VAL A 881 29.15 -19.22 -18.59
CA VAL A 881 30.41 -19.97 -18.68
C VAL A 881 31.23 -19.49 -19.88
N GLU A 882 32.36 -18.85 -19.62
CA GLU A 882 33.22 -18.27 -20.65
C GLU A 882 34.59 -18.95 -20.74
N THR A 883 35.06 -19.56 -19.65
CA THR A 883 36.42 -20.13 -19.53
C THR A 883 36.39 -21.61 -19.18
N GLU A 884 37.45 -22.33 -19.54
CA GLU A 884 37.64 -23.75 -19.19
C GLU A 884 37.77 -23.97 -17.69
N GLN A 885 38.32 -22.99 -16.97
CA GLN A 885 38.44 -23.04 -15.53
C GLN A 885 37.06 -23.02 -14.84
N GLN A 886 36.14 -22.16 -15.31
CA GLN A 886 34.76 -22.12 -14.83
C GLN A 886 34.04 -23.45 -15.09
N GLU A 887 34.14 -23.98 -16.31
CA GLU A 887 33.58 -25.28 -16.69
C GLU A 887 34.09 -26.39 -15.75
N THR A 888 35.40 -26.52 -15.61
CA THR A 888 36.02 -27.56 -14.77
C THR A 888 35.57 -27.46 -13.32
N TYR A 889 35.47 -26.24 -12.79
CA TYR A 889 34.98 -26.00 -11.43
C TYR A 889 33.52 -26.44 -11.28
N LEU A 890 32.63 -26.01 -12.17
CA LEU A 890 31.20 -26.32 -12.10
C LEU A 890 30.94 -27.83 -12.24
N LEU A 891 31.60 -28.49 -13.18
CA LEU A 891 31.46 -29.95 -13.39
C LEU A 891 32.01 -30.75 -12.21
N SER A 892 33.17 -30.38 -11.66
CA SER A 892 33.74 -31.09 -10.50
C SER A 892 32.90 -30.99 -9.24
N HIS A 893 32.05 -29.96 -9.11
CA HIS A 893 31.12 -29.81 -8.00
C HIS A 893 29.73 -30.43 -8.28
N GLY A 894 29.51 -31.01 -9.47
CA GLY A 894 28.30 -31.73 -9.82
C GLY A 894 27.22 -30.88 -10.48
N CYS A 895 27.58 -29.79 -11.16
CA CYS A 895 26.65 -29.08 -12.06
C CYS A 895 26.27 -29.98 -13.24
N HIS A 896 25.01 -29.95 -13.67
CA HIS A 896 24.47 -30.89 -14.67
C HIS A 896 24.58 -30.33 -16.09
N LEU A 897 24.22 -29.05 -16.24
CA LEU A 897 24.13 -28.34 -17.51
C LEU A 897 24.94 -27.04 -17.46
N LEU A 898 25.46 -26.63 -18.60
CA LEU A 898 26.27 -25.42 -18.74
C LEU A 898 25.78 -24.60 -19.94
N GLN A 899 25.82 -23.28 -19.80
CA GLN A 899 25.48 -22.33 -20.85
C GLN A 899 26.43 -21.13 -20.79
N GLY A 900 26.87 -20.63 -21.94
CA GLY A 900 27.71 -19.44 -22.01
C GLY A 900 28.49 -19.31 -23.31
N TYR A 901 29.25 -18.22 -23.43
CA TYR A 901 29.99 -17.90 -24.66
C TYR A 901 31.08 -18.90 -25.01
N ARG A 902 31.50 -19.74 -24.06
CA ARG A 902 32.40 -20.87 -24.33
C ARG A 902 31.82 -21.84 -25.36
N TYR A 903 30.50 -22.08 -25.35
CA TYR A 903 29.84 -23.04 -26.23
C TYR A 903 29.18 -22.38 -27.44
N GLY A 904 28.86 -21.10 -27.32
CA GLY A 904 28.32 -20.29 -28.40
C GLY A 904 27.69 -19.01 -27.88
N ARG A 905 27.87 -17.91 -28.62
CA ARG A 905 27.03 -16.73 -28.44
C ARG A 905 25.62 -17.02 -28.96
N PRO A 906 24.58 -16.30 -28.49
CA PRO A 906 23.27 -16.35 -29.12
C PRO A 906 23.39 -16.13 -30.63
N MET A 907 22.85 -17.06 -31.41
CA MET A 907 23.03 -17.09 -32.86
C MET A 907 21.70 -17.33 -33.61
N PRO A 908 21.61 -17.01 -34.91
CA PRO A 908 20.44 -17.34 -35.71
C PRO A 908 20.15 -18.85 -35.70
N VAL A 909 18.87 -19.20 -35.81
CA VAL A 909 18.38 -20.58 -35.71
C VAL A 909 19.11 -21.51 -36.68
N GLU A 910 19.33 -21.09 -37.92
CA GLU A 910 19.98 -21.90 -38.96
C GLU A 910 21.44 -22.21 -38.62
N GLN A 911 22.12 -21.29 -37.92
CA GLN A 911 23.49 -21.49 -37.47
C GLN A 911 23.54 -22.47 -36.29
N PHE A 912 22.62 -22.33 -35.34
CA PHE A 912 22.48 -23.26 -34.22
C PHE A 912 22.21 -24.69 -34.70
N GLU A 913 21.26 -24.87 -35.63
CA GLU A 913 20.93 -26.20 -36.15
C GLU A 913 22.11 -26.85 -36.87
N LYS A 914 22.94 -26.07 -37.59
CA LYS A 914 24.18 -26.59 -38.20
C LYS A 914 25.18 -27.05 -37.13
N GLN A 915 25.34 -26.29 -36.05
CA GLN A 915 26.22 -26.64 -34.94
C GLN A 915 25.74 -27.91 -34.23
N ALA A 916 24.44 -28.03 -33.95
CA ALA A 916 23.86 -29.20 -33.31
C ALA A 916 24.03 -30.48 -34.16
N ARG A 917 23.81 -30.40 -35.49
CA ARG A 917 24.02 -31.52 -36.42
C ARG A 917 25.49 -31.96 -36.55
N GLY A 918 26.43 -31.06 -36.27
CA GLY A 918 27.87 -31.34 -36.37
C GLY A 918 28.45 -32.15 -35.21
N GLN A 919 27.67 -32.45 -34.16
CA GLN A 919 28.16 -33.20 -33.00
C GLN A 919 28.34 -34.70 -33.29
N PRO A 920 29.41 -35.35 -32.79
CA PRO A 920 29.63 -36.78 -32.99
C PRO A 920 28.50 -37.62 -32.36
N ARG A 921 27.91 -38.53 -33.15
CA ARG A 921 26.82 -39.44 -32.72
C ARG A 921 27.29 -40.39 -31.62
N GLU A 922 26.37 -40.80 -30.75
CA GLU A 922 26.63 -41.89 -29.80
C GLU A 922 27.00 -43.18 -30.53
N PRO A 923 27.96 -43.97 -30.01
CA PRO A 923 27.96 -45.39 -30.27
C PRO A 923 26.66 -45.94 -29.64
N THR A 924 25.74 -46.40 -30.48
CA THR A 924 24.56 -47.15 -30.05
C THR A 924 24.98 -48.27 -29.11
N ALA A 925 24.48 -48.25 -27.87
CA ALA A 925 24.64 -49.32 -26.90
C ALA A 925 23.81 -50.55 -27.26
#